data_AF-A0A7V4X6F6-F1
#
_entry.id   AF-A0A7V4X6F6-F1
#
_cell.length_a   1.000
_cell.length_b   1.000
_cell.length_c   1.000
_cell.angle_alpha   90.00
_cell.angle_beta   90.00
_cell.angle_gamma   90.00
#
_symmetry.space_group_name_H-M   'P 1'
#
loop_
_entity.id
_entity.type
_entity.pdbx_description
1 polymer ?
#
loop_
_entity_poly.entity_id
_entity_poly.type
_entity_poly.pdbx_seq_one_letter_code
_entity_poly.pdbx_strand_id
1 'polypeptide(L)'
;MQNTEFLSYNVGRRVYGARLSAIRYQVSAKTSYALIFAFCILIFGFLGFAFAQQGNDLEFNLDVSSNTIPLPKIFNPGIDLSGRGFHAQNTWPQTVAIKCVLDSWERDIGFSGFYRLQYNLWEIHELAKDVDAQTQLLRNYEDIIKKITDAGGVVILNIFSTPAGLGKALDKKSAPWDFKAFKALVKQQIKSLSCEKKYNIWYEVWNAPDIDDFFLGRKQEYFNLYRAVAEAIQELEAETKVHIPIGGPSASWWFQNLDGNDITTPEKSLIYEFIKFCYSHRLPIDFISWHGYSSDPNVEIESTRYGKTSVALIRDWLSYFHFDKNTPLIVDEWNYDSTANVLPERHERSNIAASYIFSRLANMYAAGIDHQIYYCLEDFQKNKEGVVRNLGVFWFDKDISEYKGGPKVIYNAFRILNSQGNQMYPLSKKNTPLDDFVKIIATKNKDHICLVFANYIDPQAALDYIAMNLVSFSDGERKVILNLIKSDELGKIIRKEVDIAKLRFNRRIKNLLKKAQDLNDETQKLTAAPRSLKITLQNLKEYNFYQRYVIDSTCTLNCDFAPQEEKEIDTAGTYHEILILAPYSVNMLIFKIKPKAQEAEVSPQGADQMPIPEALPQGKSQVNATLDNSAVSPKDK
;
A
#
# COMPACT_ATOMS: atom_id res chain seq x y z
N MET A 1 -1.85 -7.35 -28.92
CA MET A 1 -0.44 -7.80 -28.82
C MET A 1 0.25 -7.37 -27.52
N GLN A 2 -0.25 -6.41 -26.75
CA GLN A 2 0.31 -6.10 -25.41
C GLN A 2 -0.13 -7.08 -24.29
N ASN A 3 -1.19 -7.88 -24.49
CA ASN A 3 -1.65 -8.85 -23.48
C ASN A 3 -0.86 -10.17 -23.44
N THR A 4 -0.17 -10.56 -24.51
CA THR A 4 0.57 -11.84 -24.60
C THR A 4 2.03 -11.73 -24.15
N GLU A 5 2.68 -10.57 -24.30
CA GLU A 5 3.99 -10.29 -23.68
C GLU A 5 3.90 -10.21 -22.14
N PHE A 6 2.72 -9.90 -21.61
CA PHE A 6 2.45 -9.74 -20.17
C PHE A 6 2.23 -11.09 -19.44
N LEU A 7 1.57 -12.04 -20.10
CA LEU A 7 1.48 -13.44 -19.65
C LEU A 7 2.88 -14.08 -19.52
N SER A 8 3.80 -13.72 -20.43
CA SER A 8 5.21 -14.11 -20.36
C SER A 8 6.02 -13.39 -19.27
N TYR A 9 5.57 -12.23 -18.77
CA TYR A 9 6.33 -11.42 -17.82
C TYR A 9 6.02 -11.79 -16.35
N ASN A 10 4.73 -11.91 -15.99
CA ASN A 10 4.31 -12.29 -14.63
C ASN A 10 4.37 -13.80 -14.38
N VAL A 11 3.93 -14.63 -15.35
CA VAL A 11 4.15 -16.08 -15.27
C VAL A 11 5.62 -16.41 -15.56
N GLY A 12 6.30 -15.58 -16.33
CA GLY A 12 7.74 -15.65 -16.49
C GLY A 12 8.49 -15.51 -15.17
N ARG A 13 8.37 -14.38 -14.48
CA ARG A 13 9.10 -14.15 -13.22
C ARG A 13 8.74 -15.14 -12.11
N ARG A 14 7.51 -15.68 -12.06
CA ARG A 14 7.14 -16.77 -11.14
C ARG A 14 7.63 -18.16 -11.58
N VAL A 15 8.02 -18.38 -12.85
CA VAL A 15 8.40 -19.71 -13.39
C VAL A 15 9.84 -19.79 -13.93
N TYR A 16 10.61 -18.70 -13.99
CA TYR A 16 11.99 -18.68 -14.51
C TYR A 16 13.07 -19.27 -13.55
N GLY A 17 12.70 -20.21 -12.68
CA GLY A 17 13.62 -21.10 -11.97
C GLY A 17 14.13 -22.30 -12.77
N ALA A 18 14.05 -22.28 -14.10
CA ALA A 18 14.63 -23.29 -14.99
C ALA A 18 15.02 -22.68 -16.36
N ARG A 19 16.26 -22.19 -16.48
CA ARG A 19 16.94 -21.75 -17.74
C ARG A 19 17.24 -22.96 -18.66
N LEU A 20 17.50 -22.93 -19.98
CA LEU A 20 17.72 -21.99 -21.12
C LEU A 20 17.45 -22.85 -22.40
N SER A 21 17.07 -22.38 -23.61
CA SER A 21 17.94 -21.73 -24.61
C SER A 21 17.21 -21.33 -25.93
N ALA A 22 17.61 -20.17 -26.47
CA ALA A 22 17.89 -19.84 -27.88
C ALA A 22 16.81 -19.47 -28.95
N ILE A 23 17.18 -18.40 -29.67
CA ILE A 23 16.95 -17.99 -31.09
C ILE A 23 15.96 -16.83 -31.36
N ARG A 24 16.48 -15.91 -32.18
CA ARG A 24 16.00 -14.59 -32.61
C ARG A 24 15.07 -14.64 -33.84
N TYR A 25 14.44 -13.48 -34.08
CA TYR A 25 14.10 -12.81 -35.35
C TYR A 25 12.76 -13.09 -36.08
N GLN A 26 11.92 -12.03 -36.08
CA GLN A 26 11.38 -11.28 -37.24
C GLN A 26 9.91 -11.48 -37.72
N VAL A 27 9.26 -10.31 -37.93
CA VAL A 27 8.18 -9.95 -38.90
C VAL A 27 6.72 -9.77 -38.39
N SER A 28 6.37 -8.48 -38.24
CA SER A 28 5.21 -7.72 -38.81
C SER A 28 3.76 -8.23 -38.78
N ALA A 29 2.93 -7.49 -38.01
CA ALA A 29 1.70 -6.72 -38.40
C ALA A 29 0.59 -7.40 -39.25
N LYS A 30 -0.73 -7.17 -39.10
CA LYS A 30 -1.60 -6.08 -38.60
C LYS A 30 -2.97 -6.72 -38.28
N THR A 31 -3.78 -6.13 -37.38
CA THR A 31 -5.14 -5.62 -37.69
C THR A 31 -5.84 -4.97 -36.50
N SER A 32 -6.67 -3.98 -36.84
CA SER A 32 -7.18 -2.86 -36.07
C SER A 32 -8.50 -3.11 -35.35
N TYR A 33 -8.74 -2.32 -34.29
CA TYR A 33 -10.07 -2.08 -33.70
C TYR A 33 -10.91 -1.14 -34.58
N ALA A 34 -12.22 -1.41 -34.69
CA ALA A 34 -13.24 -0.38 -34.87
C ALA A 34 -14.63 -0.87 -34.43
N LEU A 35 -15.26 -0.01 -33.61
CA LEU A 35 -16.64 0.09 -33.15
C LEU A 35 -17.75 -0.41 -34.08
N ILE A 36 -18.86 -0.93 -33.49
CA ILE A 36 -20.23 -0.52 -33.80
C ILE A 36 -21.08 -0.50 -32.51
N PHE A 37 -21.80 0.61 -32.29
CA PHE A 37 -22.79 0.84 -31.24
C PHE A 37 -24.17 1.12 -31.89
N ALA A 38 -25.24 0.74 -31.17
CA ALA A 38 -26.66 1.13 -31.31
C ALA A 38 -27.53 0.36 -32.35
N PHE A 39 -28.84 0.08 -32.15
CA PHE A 39 -29.89 0.92 -31.55
C PHE A 39 -31.21 0.12 -31.21
N CYS A 40 -32.03 0.65 -30.26
CA CYS A 40 -33.46 0.42 -29.90
C CYS A 40 -33.95 -0.93 -29.27
N ILE A 41 -34.55 -1.06 -28.07
CA ILE A 41 -35.55 -0.34 -27.21
C ILE A 41 -37.05 -0.71 -27.43
N LEU A 42 -37.63 -1.33 -26.37
CA LEU A 42 -39.03 -1.44 -25.87
C LEU A 42 -40.04 -2.31 -26.67
N ILE A 43 -40.87 -3.17 -26.05
CA ILE A 43 -42.01 -2.83 -25.15
C ILE A 43 -42.48 -4.03 -24.30
N PHE A 44 -42.65 -3.77 -22.99
CA PHE A 44 -43.62 -4.23 -21.96
C PHE A 44 -43.96 -5.70 -21.66
N GLY A 45 -43.94 -5.98 -20.34
CA GLY A 45 -44.73 -7.03 -19.69
C GLY A 45 -44.58 -7.01 -18.16
N PHE A 46 -45.42 -6.24 -17.47
CA PHE A 46 -45.66 -6.33 -16.02
C PHE A 46 -46.05 -7.78 -15.66
N LEU A 47 -45.30 -8.41 -14.75
CA LEU A 47 -45.79 -9.47 -13.86
C LEU A 47 -44.76 -9.65 -12.74
N GLY A 48 -45.19 -9.37 -11.51
CA GLY A 48 -44.42 -9.68 -10.33
C GLY A 48 -44.23 -11.19 -10.22
N PHE A 49 -42.98 -11.60 -10.04
CA PHE A 49 -42.64 -12.86 -9.40
C PHE A 49 -41.56 -12.59 -8.37
N ALA A 50 -41.98 -12.72 -7.13
CA ALA A 50 -41.12 -12.91 -5.99
C ALA A 50 -40.36 -14.25 -6.15
N PHE A 51 -39.13 -14.26 -5.64
CA PHE A 51 -38.29 -15.41 -5.30
C PHE A 51 -38.01 -16.45 -6.39
N ALA A 52 -36.81 -16.34 -6.98
CA ALA A 52 -35.89 -17.47 -7.13
C ALA A 52 -34.47 -16.96 -7.44
N GLN A 53 -33.80 -16.34 -6.48
CA GLN A 53 -32.34 -16.21 -6.52
C GLN A 53 -31.77 -17.12 -5.44
N GLN A 54 -31.65 -18.41 -5.75
CA GLN A 54 -30.89 -19.36 -4.94
C GLN A 54 -29.40 -19.10 -5.22
N GLY A 55 -28.87 -17.99 -4.70
CA GLY A 55 -27.53 -17.51 -5.03
C GLY A 55 -26.67 -17.37 -3.80
N ASN A 56 -25.94 -18.43 -3.42
CA ASN A 56 -24.87 -18.44 -2.40
C ASN A 56 -24.86 -17.22 -1.47
N ASP A 57 -25.83 -17.13 -0.57
CA ASP A 57 -25.88 -16.02 0.39
C ASP A 57 -24.68 -16.16 1.32
N LEU A 58 -23.81 -15.14 1.34
CA LEU A 58 -22.70 -15.10 2.27
C LEU A 58 -23.24 -14.89 3.67
N GLU A 59 -22.61 -15.52 4.65
CA GLU A 59 -22.99 -15.33 6.05
C GLU A 59 -21.77 -14.93 6.89
N PHE A 60 -21.97 -13.96 7.77
CA PHE A 60 -21.01 -13.58 8.79
C PHE A 60 -21.71 -13.58 10.15
N ASN A 61 -21.13 -14.31 11.11
CA ASN A 61 -21.66 -14.41 12.46
C ASN A 61 -20.56 -13.98 13.45
N LEU A 62 -20.90 -13.07 14.36
CA LEU A 62 -20.00 -12.63 15.42
C LEU A 62 -20.74 -12.58 16.76
N ASP A 63 -20.16 -13.22 17.77
CA ASP A 63 -20.49 -12.95 19.17
C ASP A 63 -19.61 -11.81 19.67
N VAL A 64 -20.24 -10.67 19.96
CA VAL A 64 -19.57 -9.45 20.44
C VAL A 64 -18.92 -9.63 21.81
N SER A 65 -19.34 -10.65 22.58
CA SER A 65 -18.72 -10.99 23.85
C SER A 65 -17.48 -11.88 23.73
N SER A 66 -17.15 -12.34 22.52
CA SER A 66 -15.98 -13.18 22.29
C SER A 66 -14.67 -12.47 22.57
N ASN A 67 -13.63 -13.24 22.92
CA ASN A 67 -12.32 -12.72 23.26
C ASN A 67 -11.68 -11.99 22.08
N THR A 68 -11.05 -10.85 22.38
CA THR A 68 -10.28 -10.07 21.43
C THR A 68 -8.78 -10.16 21.71
N ILE A 69 -7.98 -9.77 20.73
CA ILE A 69 -6.54 -9.52 20.84
C ILE A 69 -6.24 -8.05 20.53
N PRO A 70 -5.10 -7.49 20.98
CA PRO A 70 -4.66 -6.18 20.51
C PRO A 70 -4.60 -6.13 18.98
N LEU A 71 -5.04 -5.02 18.37
CA LEU A 71 -5.01 -4.86 16.92
C LEU A 71 -3.56 -5.04 16.41
N PRO A 72 -3.30 -6.02 15.53
CA PRO A 72 -1.99 -6.20 14.94
C PRO A 72 -1.55 -4.98 14.13
N LYS A 73 -0.29 -4.57 14.27
CA LYS A 73 0.26 -3.34 13.66
C LYS A 73 0.16 -3.32 12.13
N ILE A 74 0.08 -4.49 11.48
CA ILE A 74 -0.11 -4.63 10.03
C ILE A 74 -1.38 -3.93 9.51
N PHE A 75 -2.40 -3.77 10.36
CA PHE A 75 -3.65 -3.10 10.01
C PHE A 75 -3.63 -1.59 10.26
N ASN A 76 -2.54 -1.05 10.80
CA ASN A 76 -2.37 0.40 10.92
C ASN A 76 -2.07 1.00 9.54
N PRO A 77 -2.50 2.25 9.27
CA PRO A 77 -2.09 2.97 8.07
C PRO A 77 -0.55 3.08 7.99
N GLY A 78 0.00 2.61 6.87
CA GLY A 78 1.42 2.70 6.54
C GLY A 78 1.56 2.96 5.05
N ILE A 79 2.34 3.97 4.69
CA ILE A 79 2.48 4.42 3.29
C ILE A 79 3.87 5.01 3.04
N ASP A 80 4.37 4.81 1.83
CA ASP A 80 5.54 5.49 1.33
C ASP A 80 5.15 6.92 0.94
N LEU A 81 5.87 7.90 1.48
CA LEU A 81 5.53 9.33 1.37
C LEU A 81 5.89 9.93 0.00
N SER A 82 6.28 9.10 -0.97
CA SER A 82 6.69 9.55 -2.27
C SER A 82 5.55 10.04 -3.17
N GLY A 83 5.94 10.85 -4.16
CA GLY A 83 5.06 11.34 -5.22
C GLY A 83 5.70 12.40 -6.12
N ARG A 84 5.01 12.73 -7.20
CA ARG A 84 5.34 13.68 -8.29
C ARG A 84 6.57 13.32 -9.12
N GLY A 85 7.68 12.93 -8.49
CA GLY A 85 8.95 12.62 -9.15
C GLY A 85 9.70 13.83 -9.70
N PHE A 86 9.19 15.04 -9.47
CA PHE A 86 9.86 16.31 -9.75
C PHE A 86 9.14 17.46 -9.04
N HIS A 87 9.90 18.33 -8.37
CA HIS A 87 9.42 19.61 -7.85
C HIS A 87 10.22 20.75 -8.47
N ALA A 88 9.54 21.83 -8.86
CA ALA A 88 10.21 23.03 -9.36
C ALA A 88 11.12 23.67 -8.29
N GLN A 89 10.79 23.50 -7.01
CA GLN A 89 11.60 23.93 -5.88
C GLN A 89 12.64 22.85 -5.57
N ASN A 90 13.92 23.14 -5.84
CA ASN A 90 15.04 22.23 -5.56
C ASN A 90 15.32 22.05 -4.05
N THR A 91 14.78 22.94 -3.21
CA THR A 91 14.86 22.83 -1.75
C THR A 91 13.81 21.89 -1.16
N TRP A 92 12.81 21.43 -1.93
CA TRP A 92 11.90 20.37 -1.50
C TRP A 92 12.44 19.01 -1.92
N PRO A 93 12.37 17.96 -1.08
CA PRO A 93 12.76 16.59 -1.46
C PRO A 93 12.06 16.13 -2.74
N GLN A 94 12.83 15.76 -3.76
CA GLN A 94 12.28 15.62 -5.11
C GLN A 94 11.36 14.41 -5.30
N THR A 95 11.52 13.40 -4.44
CA THR A 95 10.75 12.16 -4.48
C THR A 95 9.55 12.17 -3.55
N VAL A 96 9.41 13.16 -2.66
CA VAL A 96 8.34 13.24 -1.67
C VAL A 96 7.11 13.93 -2.25
N ALA A 97 5.91 13.50 -1.86
CA ALA A 97 4.66 14.19 -2.22
C ALA A 97 4.70 15.68 -1.83
N ILE A 98 3.88 16.51 -2.47
CA ILE A 98 3.82 17.94 -2.11
C ILE A 98 3.31 18.14 -0.67
N LYS A 99 3.77 19.22 -0.02
CA LYS A 99 3.41 19.58 1.35
C LYS A 99 1.89 19.52 1.65
N CYS A 100 1.02 20.06 0.79
CA CYS A 100 -0.43 20.06 1.07
C CYS A 100 -1.06 18.66 1.08
N VAL A 101 -0.46 17.69 0.39
CA VAL A 101 -0.86 16.28 0.45
C VAL A 101 -0.41 15.66 1.78
N LEU A 102 0.81 15.93 2.23
CA LEU A 102 1.29 15.53 3.56
C LEU A 102 0.42 16.13 4.67
N ASP A 103 0.08 17.42 4.57
CA ASP A 103 -0.79 18.10 5.54
C ASP A 103 -2.20 17.50 5.55
N SER A 104 -2.70 17.02 4.40
CA SER A 104 -3.99 16.32 4.33
C SER A 104 -3.95 14.95 4.98
N TRP A 105 -2.87 14.19 4.75
CA TRP A 105 -2.64 12.92 5.43
C TRP A 105 -2.53 13.10 6.95
N GLU A 106 -1.74 14.08 7.40
CA GLU A 106 -1.56 14.40 8.83
C GLU A 106 -2.88 14.73 9.51
N ARG A 107 -3.73 15.53 8.86
CA ARG A 107 -5.02 15.95 9.40
C ARG A 107 -6.00 14.78 9.54
N ASP A 108 -6.09 13.91 8.53
CA ASP A 108 -7.16 12.90 8.49
C ASP A 108 -6.74 11.56 9.11
N ILE A 109 -5.43 11.24 9.08
CA ILE A 109 -4.87 9.95 9.52
C ILE A 109 -3.83 10.15 10.62
N GLY A 110 -3.00 11.18 10.52
CA GLY A 110 -1.87 11.42 11.42
C GLY A 110 -0.63 10.61 11.05
N PHE A 111 0.38 10.67 11.92
CA PHE A 111 1.70 10.08 11.69
C PHE A 111 2.18 9.10 12.78
N SER A 112 1.27 8.50 13.57
CA SER A 112 1.64 7.51 14.58
C SER A 112 1.96 6.11 14.02
N GLY A 113 1.82 5.93 12.70
CA GLY A 113 2.06 4.67 11.99
C GLY A 113 3.52 4.43 11.60
N PHE A 114 3.69 3.74 10.48
CA PHE A 114 4.98 3.32 9.95
C PHE A 114 5.10 3.83 8.51
N TYR A 115 6.07 4.71 8.25
CA TYR A 115 6.19 5.44 6.98
C TYR A 115 7.54 5.20 6.35
N ARG A 116 7.60 5.25 5.03
CA ARG A 116 8.86 5.18 4.30
C ARG A 116 9.17 6.50 3.60
N LEU A 117 10.43 6.89 3.70
CA LEU A 117 10.97 8.11 3.14
C LEU A 117 12.32 7.81 2.48
N GLN A 118 12.41 8.03 1.18
CA GLN A 118 13.69 7.97 0.47
C GLN A 118 14.51 9.23 0.76
N TYR A 119 15.68 9.05 1.36
CA TYR A 119 16.58 10.13 1.75
C TYR A 119 17.73 10.21 0.74
N ASN A 120 17.64 11.11 -0.23
CA ASN A 120 18.48 11.09 -1.42
C ASN A 120 19.80 11.90 -1.28
N LEU A 121 20.93 11.22 -1.09
CA LEU A 121 22.25 11.82 -0.94
C LEU A 121 22.76 12.52 -2.21
N TRP A 122 22.30 12.13 -3.40
CA TRP A 122 22.69 12.80 -4.65
C TRP A 122 22.13 14.22 -4.71
N GLU A 123 20.82 14.39 -4.52
CA GLU A 123 20.20 15.74 -4.56
C GLU A 123 20.71 16.64 -3.44
N ILE A 124 20.99 16.08 -2.25
CA ILE A 124 21.62 16.83 -1.16
C ILE A 124 23.00 17.33 -1.60
N HIS A 125 23.79 16.49 -2.26
CA HIS A 125 25.10 16.87 -2.75
C HIS A 125 25.05 17.88 -3.90
N GLU A 126 24.06 17.82 -4.78
CA GLU A 126 23.90 18.78 -5.88
C GLU A 126 23.78 20.23 -5.39
N LEU A 127 23.29 20.43 -4.17
CA LEU A 127 23.19 21.74 -3.53
C LEU A 127 24.42 22.11 -2.68
N ALA A 128 25.50 21.32 -2.66
CA ALA A 128 26.66 21.57 -1.78
C ALA A 128 27.38 22.92 -2.02
N LYS A 129 27.15 23.58 -3.16
CA LYS A 129 27.66 24.92 -3.46
C LYS A 129 26.71 26.07 -3.05
N ASP A 130 25.48 25.74 -2.68
CA ASP A 130 24.45 26.66 -2.21
C ASP A 130 24.00 26.22 -0.82
N VAL A 131 24.73 26.69 0.20
CA VAL A 131 24.58 26.25 1.59
C VAL A 131 23.17 26.54 2.13
N ASP A 132 22.56 27.66 1.74
CA ASP A 132 21.22 28.03 2.19
C ASP A 132 20.16 27.09 1.60
N ALA A 133 20.25 26.81 0.29
CA ALA A 133 19.35 25.85 -0.37
C ALA A 133 19.53 24.43 0.17
N GLN A 134 20.78 23.98 0.37
CA GLN A 134 21.07 22.67 0.95
C GLN A 134 20.54 22.57 2.38
N THR A 135 20.72 23.60 3.20
CA THR A 135 20.19 23.66 4.56
C THR A 135 18.67 23.59 4.57
N GLN A 136 18.00 24.31 3.65
CA GLN A 136 16.55 24.25 3.55
C GLN A 136 16.05 22.87 3.10
N LEU A 137 16.75 22.19 2.19
CA LEU A 137 16.43 20.82 1.80
C LEU A 137 16.53 19.85 2.97
N LEU A 138 17.63 19.92 3.73
CA LEU A 138 17.82 19.10 4.93
C LEU A 138 16.75 19.38 5.99
N ARG A 139 16.36 20.65 6.20
CA ARG A 139 15.26 21.02 7.09
C ARG A 139 13.93 20.43 6.64
N ASN A 140 13.63 20.43 5.35
CA ASN A 140 12.38 19.85 4.84
C ASN A 140 12.32 18.33 5.06
N TYR A 141 13.44 17.62 4.89
CA TYR A 141 13.54 16.20 5.31
C TYR A 141 13.33 16.05 6.82
N GLU A 142 14.03 16.86 7.61
CA GLU A 142 13.98 16.81 9.08
C GLU A 142 12.57 17.08 9.61
N ASP A 143 11.86 18.08 9.08
CA ASP A 143 10.51 18.45 9.52
C ASP A 143 9.52 17.30 9.35
N ILE A 144 9.61 16.55 8.24
CA ILE A 144 8.77 15.36 8.00
C ILE A 144 9.11 14.27 9.02
N ILE A 145 10.39 13.97 9.19
CA ILE A 145 10.87 12.95 10.14
C ILE A 145 10.45 13.30 11.58
N LYS A 146 10.57 14.59 11.94
CA LYS A 146 10.21 15.11 13.24
C LYS A 146 8.71 14.98 13.49
N LYS A 147 7.85 15.39 12.54
CA LYS A 147 6.39 15.23 12.67
C LYS A 147 6.00 13.78 12.95
N ILE A 148 6.62 12.83 12.24
CA ILE A 148 6.36 11.40 12.43
C ILE A 148 6.85 10.93 13.81
N THR A 149 8.06 11.33 14.21
CA THR A 149 8.61 11.00 15.54
C THR A 149 7.74 11.56 16.66
N ASP A 150 7.35 12.85 16.59
CA ASP A 150 6.55 13.53 17.61
C ASP A 150 5.15 12.87 17.76
N ALA A 151 4.61 12.33 16.67
CA ALA A 151 3.36 11.57 16.67
C ALA A 151 3.50 10.14 17.20
N GLY A 152 4.71 9.71 17.57
CA GLY A 152 5.03 8.36 18.04
C GLY A 152 5.18 7.32 16.91
N GLY A 153 5.23 7.76 15.65
CA GLY A 153 5.46 6.91 14.49
C GLY A 153 6.93 6.57 14.27
N VAL A 154 7.16 5.74 13.26
CA VAL A 154 8.51 5.31 12.81
C VAL A 154 8.69 5.70 11.35
N VAL A 155 9.89 6.16 11.00
CA VAL A 155 10.31 6.37 9.62
C VAL A 155 11.31 5.28 9.23
N ILE A 156 10.97 4.46 8.22
CA ILE A 156 12.01 3.80 7.41
C ILE A 156 12.66 4.87 6.56
N LEU A 157 13.88 5.26 6.93
CA LEU A 157 14.68 6.18 6.15
C LEU A 157 15.57 5.40 5.20
N ASN A 158 15.14 5.34 3.94
CA ASN A 158 15.84 4.63 2.88
C ASN A 158 17.04 5.46 2.40
N ILE A 159 18.26 5.02 2.73
CA ILE A 159 19.50 5.66 2.30
C ILE A 159 19.74 5.34 0.83
N PHE A 160 19.44 6.33 0.00
CA PHE A 160 19.62 6.35 -1.44
C PHE A 160 20.30 7.68 -1.76
N SER A 161 20.91 8.00 -2.87
CA SER A 161 21.70 7.19 -3.75
C SER A 161 23.19 7.56 -3.51
N THR A 162 24.10 7.39 -4.46
CA THR A 162 25.52 7.70 -4.23
C THR A 162 25.84 9.13 -4.68
N PRO A 163 26.32 10.06 -3.83
CA PRO A 163 26.64 11.45 -4.24
C PRO A 163 27.48 11.59 -5.51
N ALA A 164 27.29 12.70 -6.23
CA ALA A 164 28.08 13.01 -7.41
C ALA A 164 29.59 13.00 -7.11
N GLY A 165 30.37 12.31 -7.95
CA GLY A 165 31.81 12.13 -7.76
C GLY A 165 32.22 11.00 -6.80
N LEU A 166 31.28 10.41 -6.05
CA LEU A 166 31.54 9.25 -5.18
C LEU A 166 31.17 7.91 -5.82
N GLY A 167 30.42 7.91 -6.93
CA GLY A 167 30.03 6.73 -7.69
C GLY A 167 31.11 6.23 -8.68
N LYS A 168 31.09 4.94 -9.00
CA LYS A 168 31.96 4.34 -10.04
C LYS A 168 31.64 4.82 -11.45
N ALA A 169 30.42 5.28 -11.66
CA ALA A 169 29.96 6.00 -12.83
C ALA A 169 29.38 7.35 -12.42
N LEU A 170 29.26 8.27 -13.39
CA LEU A 170 28.53 9.53 -13.22
C LEU A 170 27.02 9.28 -13.26
N ASP A 171 26.54 8.46 -12.33
CA ASP A 171 25.14 8.11 -12.18
C ASP A 171 24.83 7.95 -10.69
N LYS A 172 23.73 8.55 -10.25
CA LYS A 172 23.25 8.49 -8.87
C LYS A 172 23.09 7.06 -8.37
N LYS A 173 22.72 6.14 -9.27
CA LYS A 173 22.46 4.73 -8.98
C LYS A 173 23.73 3.89 -8.86
N SER A 174 24.90 4.46 -9.17
CA SER A 174 26.17 3.72 -9.17
C SER A 174 26.61 3.37 -7.75
N ALA A 175 27.16 2.18 -7.56
CA ALA A 175 27.85 1.85 -6.32
C ALA A 175 29.01 2.83 -6.05
N PRO A 176 29.29 3.16 -4.77
CA PRO A 176 30.41 4.03 -4.45
C PRO A 176 31.75 3.36 -4.80
N TRP A 177 32.71 4.15 -5.29
CA TRP A 177 34.07 3.68 -5.52
C TRP A 177 34.93 3.71 -4.23
N ASP A 178 34.60 4.62 -3.30
CA ASP A 178 35.20 4.74 -1.97
C ASP A 178 34.15 4.50 -0.87
N PHE A 179 34.10 3.26 -0.38
CA PHE A 179 33.20 2.88 0.72
C PHE A 179 33.56 3.56 2.05
N LYS A 180 34.82 3.99 2.26
CA LYS A 180 35.24 4.68 3.48
C LYS A 180 34.71 6.11 3.50
N ALA A 181 34.82 6.82 2.38
CA ALA A 181 34.22 8.15 2.23
C ALA A 181 32.69 8.09 2.32
N PHE A 182 32.07 7.09 1.69
CA PHE A 182 30.62 6.85 1.82
C PHE A 182 30.21 6.60 3.28
N LYS A 183 30.92 5.70 3.98
CA LYS A 183 30.72 5.43 5.41
C LYS A 183 30.79 6.69 6.27
N ALA A 184 31.80 7.53 6.05
CA ALA A 184 31.97 8.77 6.82
C ALA A 184 30.80 9.74 6.62
N LEU A 185 30.34 9.89 5.37
CA LEU A 185 29.19 10.72 5.03
C LEU A 185 27.91 10.25 5.73
N VAL A 186 27.56 8.97 5.59
CA VAL A 186 26.32 8.43 6.20
C VAL A 186 26.41 8.44 7.73
N LYS A 187 27.59 8.16 8.31
CA LYS A 187 27.80 8.23 9.76
C LYS A 187 27.48 9.61 10.31
N GLN A 188 27.91 10.67 9.63
CA GLN A 188 27.62 12.05 10.07
C GLN A 188 26.11 12.34 10.07
N GLN A 189 25.39 11.91 9.04
CA GLN A 189 23.95 12.11 8.94
C GLN A 189 23.17 11.31 9.99
N ILE A 190 23.53 10.03 10.17
CA ILE A 190 22.92 9.15 11.19
C ILE A 190 23.17 9.71 12.60
N LYS A 191 24.38 10.21 12.87
CA LYS A 191 24.70 10.85 14.15
C LYS A 191 23.77 12.03 14.43
N SER A 192 23.61 12.93 13.47
CA SER A 192 22.73 14.09 13.60
C SER A 192 21.29 13.66 13.88
N LEU A 193 20.72 12.80 13.02
CA LEU A 193 19.30 12.47 13.08
C LEU A 193 18.93 11.55 14.27
N SER A 194 19.72 10.50 14.54
CA SER A 194 19.37 9.48 15.53
C SER A 194 20.09 9.65 16.87
N CYS A 195 21.30 10.18 16.91
CA CYS A 195 22.02 10.33 18.18
C CYS A 195 21.76 11.70 18.83
N GLU A 196 21.84 12.78 18.06
CA GLU A 196 21.71 14.15 18.56
C GLU A 196 20.23 14.58 18.64
N LYS A 197 19.47 14.38 17.56
CA LYS A 197 18.04 14.72 17.50
C LYS A 197 17.11 13.63 18.05
N LYS A 198 17.58 12.38 18.13
CA LYS A 198 16.84 11.22 18.67
C LYS A 198 15.52 10.95 17.95
N TYR A 199 15.49 11.15 16.63
CA TYR A 199 14.34 10.78 15.83
C TYR A 199 14.17 9.26 15.73
N ASN A 200 12.91 8.82 15.62
CA ASN A 200 12.56 7.40 15.56
C ASN A 200 12.70 6.88 14.12
N ILE A 201 13.93 6.53 13.76
CA ILE A 201 14.33 6.16 12.40
C ILE A 201 14.83 4.71 12.38
N TRP A 202 14.37 3.96 11.38
CA TRP A 202 14.90 2.66 11.00
C TRP A 202 15.60 2.83 9.65
N TYR A 203 16.89 2.52 9.57
CA TYR A 203 17.68 2.74 8.36
C TYR A 203 17.57 1.54 7.41
N GLU A 204 17.14 1.81 6.18
CA GLU A 204 17.13 0.84 5.10
C GLU A 204 18.21 1.22 4.08
N VAL A 205 19.01 0.25 3.65
CA VAL A 205 20.11 0.52 2.72
C VAL A 205 19.68 0.22 1.28
N TRP A 206 19.58 1.29 0.50
CA TRP A 206 19.23 1.29 -0.93
C TRP A 206 17.79 0.86 -1.24
N ASN A 207 17.35 1.08 -2.48
CA ASN A 207 16.03 0.71 -2.98
C ASN A 207 16.14 -0.27 -4.15
N ALA A 208 15.50 -1.44 -4.07
CA ALA A 208 15.45 -2.45 -5.14
C ALA A 208 16.81 -2.69 -5.83
N PRO A 209 17.88 -3.03 -5.08
CA PRO A 209 19.22 -3.19 -5.66
C PRO A 209 19.30 -4.30 -6.72
N ASP A 210 18.34 -5.22 -6.73
CA ASP A 210 18.17 -6.32 -7.70
C ASP A 210 17.56 -5.90 -9.05
N ILE A 211 17.24 -4.60 -9.23
CA ILE A 211 16.79 -4.05 -10.50
C ILE A 211 17.84 -3.07 -11.05
N ASP A 212 18.31 -3.32 -12.27
CA ASP A 212 19.32 -2.49 -12.97
C ASP A 212 18.93 -1.00 -13.06
N ASP A 213 17.61 -0.70 -13.14
CA ASP A 213 17.09 0.67 -13.14
C ASP A 213 17.28 1.40 -11.81
N PHE A 214 17.58 0.70 -10.72
CA PHE A 214 17.74 1.27 -9.38
C PHE A 214 19.15 1.12 -8.81
N PHE A 215 19.96 0.16 -9.28
CA PHE A 215 21.33 0.00 -8.84
C PHE A 215 22.26 -0.40 -9.98
N LEU A 216 23.29 0.41 -10.20
CA LEU A 216 24.36 0.14 -11.16
C LEU A 216 25.58 -0.40 -10.40
N GLY A 217 25.51 -1.68 -10.05
CA GLY A 217 26.57 -2.38 -9.34
C GLY A 217 26.31 -3.89 -9.26
N ARG A 218 27.30 -4.62 -8.75
CA ARG A 218 27.24 -6.06 -8.49
C ARG A 218 26.73 -6.33 -7.09
N LYS A 219 26.23 -7.54 -6.85
CA LYS A 219 25.81 -8.01 -5.52
C LYS A 219 26.80 -7.73 -4.40
N GLN A 220 28.09 -8.01 -4.61
CA GLN A 220 29.11 -7.75 -3.60
C GLN A 220 29.28 -6.25 -3.29
N GLU A 221 29.03 -5.37 -4.26
CA GLU A 221 29.11 -3.92 -4.07
C GLU A 221 27.93 -3.42 -3.25
N TYR A 222 26.72 -3.96 -3.48
CA TYR A 222 25.57 -3.74 -2.60
C TYR A 222 25.83 -4.23 -1.17
N PHE A 223 26.38 -5.43 -0.99
CA PHE A 223 26.72 -5.95 0.34
C PHE A 223 27.78 -5.11 1.06
N ASN A 224 28.77 -4.59 0.32
CA ASN A 224 29.75 -3.66 0.89
C ASN A 224 29.13 -2.30 1.24
N LEU A 225 28.10 -1.86 0.51
CA LEU A 225 27.31 -0.67 0.84
C LEU A 225 26.59 -0.86 2.17
N TYR A 226 25.87 -1.97 2.32
CA TYR A 226 25.21 -2.32 3.58
C TYR A 226 26.21 -2.37 4.73
N ARG A 227 27.33 -3.05 4.54
CA ARG A 227 28.42 -3.13 5.52
C ARG A 227 28.92 -1.76 5.95
N ALA A 228 29.10 -0.83 5.01
CA ALA A 228 29.56 0.53 5.33
C ALA A 228 28.57 1.26 6.27
N VAL A 229 27.27 1.18 6.00
CA VAL A 229 26.22 1.79 6.85
C VAL A 229 26.13 1.07 8.20
N ALA A 230 26.13 -0.26 8.20
CA ALA A 230 26.03 -1.08 9.42
C ALA A 230 27.22 -0.85 10.38
N GLU A 231 28.45 -0.81 9.86
CA GLU A 231 29.62 -0.51 10.69
C GLU A 231 29.61 0.94 11.20
N ALA A 232 29.10 1.91 10.42
CA ALA A 232 28.92 3.29 10.90
C ALA A 232 27.94 3.34 12.09
N ILE A 233 26.84 2.58 12.01
CA ILE A 233 25.89 2.44 13.11
C ILE A 233 26.56 1.80 14.33
N GLN A 234 27.24 0.66 14.18
CA GLN A 234 27.92 -0.01 15.30
C GLN A 234 28.93 0.93 16.01
N GLU A 235 29.68 1.74 15.26
CA GLU A 235 30.56 2.76 15.83
C GLU A 235 29.78 3.82 16.62
N LEU A 236 28.66 4.33 16.08
CA LEU A 236 27.81 5.32 16.77
C LEU A 236 27.13 4.74 18.00
N GLU A 237 26.63 3.51 17.97
CA GLU A 237 26.04 2.85 19.13
C GLU A 237 27.11 2.66 20.23
N ALA A 238 28.35 2.32 19.85
CA ALA A 238 29.47 2.22 20.79
C ALA A 238 29.82 3.58 21.42
N GLU A 239 29.84 4.65 20.62
CA GLU A 239 30.15 6.03 21.03
C GLU A 239 29.04 6.67 21.88
N THR A 240 27.78 6.45 21.54
CA THR A 240 26.64 7.23 22.06
C THR A 240 25.66 6.44 22.92
N LYS A 241 25.72 5.10 22.88
CA LYS A 241 24.78 4.17 23.56
C LYS A 241 23.31 4.30 23.12
N VAL A 242 23.06 4.95 21.98
CA VAL A 242 21.75 4.96 21.33
C VAL A 242 21.67 3.75 20.41
N HIS A 243 20.60 2.95 20.51
CA HIS A 243 20.34 1.88 19.55
C HIS A 243 19.75 2.45 18.25
N ILE A 244 20.27 2.01 17.10
CA ILE A 244 19.90 2.54 15.78
C ILE A 244 19.54 1.36 14.86
N PRO A 245 18.24 1.10 14.62
CA PRO A 245 17.82 -0.04 13.79
C PRO A 245 18.28 0.07 12.33
N ILE A 246 18.79 -1.03 11.77
CA ILE A 246 19.17 -1.16 10.36
C ILE A 246 18.67 -2.46 9.72
N GLY A 247 18.23 -2.40 8.47
CA GLY A 247 17.70 -3.54 7.74
C GLY A 247 17.78 -3.41 6.22
N GLY A 248 17.24 -4.42 5.55
CA GLY A 248 17.28 -4.56 4.09
C GLY A 248 16.86 -5.97 3.65
N PRO A 249 17.08 -6.36 2.38
CA PRO A 249 17.78 -5.62 1.35
C PRO A 249 16.91 -4.69 0.50
N SER A 250 15.65 -4.46 0.87
CA SER A 250 14.66 -3.74 0.04
C SER A 250 14.60 -4.35 -1.38
N ALA A 251 14.67 -5.68 -1.48
CA ALA A 251 14.65 -6.37 -2.77
C ALA A 251 13.31 -6.16 -3.48
N SER A 252 13.28 -6.12 -4.81
CA SER A 252 12.04 -5.93 -5.57
C SER A 252 11.01 -7.06 -5.39
N TRP A 253 11.45 -8.20 -4.87
CA TRP A 253 10.62 -9.32 -4.44
C TRP A 253 11.42 -10.25 -3.53
N TRP A 254 10.74 -11.07 -2.71
CA TRP A 254 11.41 -12.01 -1.80
C TRP A 254 12.26 -13.07 -2.52
N PHE A 255 11.91 -13.39 -3.77
CA PHE A 255 12.54 -14.42 -4.60
C PHE A 255 13.22 -13.81 -5.83
N GLN A 256 14.13 -12.86 -5.60
CA GLN A 256 14.92 -12.18 -6.64
C GLN A 256 16.41 -12.15 -6.29
N ASN A 257 17.26 -11.86 -7.27
CA ASN A 257 18.71 -11.65 -7.10
C ASN A 257 19.22 -10.58 -8.08
N LEU A 258 20.38 -9.98 -7.76
CA LEU A 258 21.11 -9.02 -8.60
C LEU A 258 21.74 -9.70 -9.82
N ASP A 259 22.29 -10.90 -9.63
CA ASP A 259 22.86 -11.67 -10.73
C ASP A 259 21.69 -12.22 -11.57
N GLY A 260 21.64 -11.86 -12.86
CA GLY A 260 20.42 -11.90 -13.67
C GLY A 260 19.53 -13.13 -13.46
N ASN A 261 18.23 -12.90 -13.23
CA ASN A 261 17.20 -13.84 -12.77
C ASN A 261 17.38 -15.32 -13.20
N ASP A 262 18.21 -16.07 -12.48
CA ASP A 262 18.46 -17.51 -12.65
C ASP A 262 18.16 -18.30 -11.36
N ILE A 263 17.39 -17.68 -10.46
CA ILE A 263 17.05 -18.20 -9.15
C ILE A 263 16.18 -19.46 -9.29
N THR A 264 16.79 -20.62 -9.03
CA THR A 264 16.12 -21.93 -9.10
C THR A 264 15.74 -22.49 -7.73
N THR A 265 16.32 -21.92 -6.67
CA THR A 265 16.05 -22.29 -5.28
C THR A 265 16.03 -21.04 -4.38
N PRO A 266 15.24 -21.04 -3.29
CA PRO A 266 15.15 -19.92 -2.35
C PRO A 266 16.49 -19.45 -1.77
N GLU A 267 17.48 -20.33 -1.65
CA GLU A 267 18.82 -20.03 -1.13
C GLU A 267 19.69 -19.20 -2.09
N LYS A 268 19.21 -18.98 -3.32
CA LYS A 268 19.81 -18.04 -4.28
C LYS A 268 19.12 -16.67 -4.27
N SER A 269 18.15 -16.45 -3.39
CA SER A 269 17.53 -15.13 -3.24
C SER A 269 18.50 -14.15 -2.59
N LEU A 270 18.35 -12.87 -2.94
CA LEU A 270 19.12 -11.78 -2.34
C LEU A 270 18.92 -11.75 -0.82
N ILE A 271 17.71 -12.01 -0.32
CA ILE A 271 17.42 -12.05 1.12
C ILE A 271 18.25 -13.12 1.81
N TYR A 272 18.29 -14.35 1.28
CA TYR A 272 19.11 -15.41 1.86
C TYR A 272 20.60 -15.06 1.83
N GLU A 273 21.11 -14.60 0.68
CA GLU A 273 22.51 -14.25 0.53
C GLU A 273 22.90 -13.05 1.42
N PHE A 274 21.98 -12.11 1.63
CA PHE A 274 22.11 -10.98 2.54
C PHE A 274 22.22 -11.43 4.00
N ILE A 275 21.32 -12.29 4.48
CA ILE A 275 21.37 -12.84 5.84
C ILE A 275 22.71 -13.57 6.07
N LYS A 276 23.10 -14.42 5.11
CA LYS A 276 24.39 -15.14 5.14
C LYS A 276 25.59 -14.20 5.18
N PHE A 277 25.56 -13.13 4.38
CA PHE A 277 26.62 -12.13 4.33
C PHE A 277 26.76 -11.40 5.68
N CYS A 278 25.66 -10.93 6.25
CA CYS A 278 25.66 -10.26 7.55
C CYS A 278 26.17 -11.16 8.67
N TYR A 279 25.75 -12.43 8.70
CA TYR A 279 26.29 -13.42 9.65
C TYR A 279 27.82 -13.56 9.53
N SER A 280 28.32 -13.71 8.30
CA SER A 280 29.75 -13.91 8.02
C SER A 280 30.61 -12.70 8.42
N HIS A 281 30.02 -11.50 8.44
CA HIS A 281 30.70 -10.25 8.77
C HIS A 281 30.28 -9.64 10.12
N ARG A 282 29.44 -10.33 10.91
CA ARG A 282 28.94 -9.87 12.21
C ARG A 282 28.24 -8.50 12.14
N LEU A 283 27.44 -8.33 11.10
CA LEU A 283 26.64 -7.12 10.89
C LEU A 283 25.25 -7.31 11.52
N PRO A 284 24.67 -6.27 12.13
CA PRO A 284 23.30 -6.31 12.66
C PRO A 284 22.29 -6.53 11.53
N ILE A 285 21.15 -7.13 11.87
CA ILE A 285 19.93 -7.14 11.06
C ILE A 285 18.77 -6.93 12.02
N ASP A 286 18.23 -5.71 12.06
CA ASP A 286 17.11 -5.36 12.93
C ASP A 286 15.76 -5.55 12.22
N PHE A 287 15.75 -5.63 10.89
CA PHE A 287 14.57 -6.03 10.10
C PHE A 287 14.99 -6.53 8.71
N ILE A 288 14.10 -7.31 8.07
CA ILE A 288 14.21 -7.71 6.67
C ILE A 288 13.09 -7.04 5.86
N SER A 289 13.44 -6.48 4.71
CA SER A 289 12.49 -5.78 3.83
C SER A 289 12.54 -6.24 2.38
N TRP A 290 11.38 -6.24 1.73
CA TRP A 290 11.23 -6.47 0.29
C TRP A 290 9.92 -5.87 -0.25
N HIS A 291 9.89 -5.60 -1.56
CA HIS A 291 8.74 -5.08 -2.26
C HIS A 291 7.77 -6.18 -2.69
N GLY A 292 6.51 -5.81 -2.90
CA GLY A 292 5.44 -6.73 -3.21
C GLY A 292 4.39 -6.13 -4.14
N TYR A 293 4.66 -6.01 -5.44
CA TYR A 293 3.65 -5.59 -6.42
C TYR A 293 2.90 -6.76 -7.07
N SER A 294 1.59 -6.86 -6.88
CA SER A 294 0.75 -7.93 -7.45
C SER A 294 -0.74 -7.58 -7.39
N SER A 295 -1.56 -8.17 -8.27
CA SER A 295 -3.03 -8.20 -8.10
C SER A 295 -3.50 -9.41 -7.29
N ASP A 296 -2.64 -10.42 -7.10
CA ASP A 296 -2.93 -11.58 -6.29
C ASP A 296 -2.85 -11.18 -4.81
N PRO A 297 -3.91 -11.38 -4.01
CA PRO A 297 -3.88 -11.04 -2.60
C PRO A 297 -3.20 -12.13 -1.75
N ASN A 298 -2.89 -13.31 -2.31
CA ASN A 298 -2.47 -14.50 -1.56
C ASN A 298 -0.95 -14.74 -1.58
N VAL A 299 -0.18 -13.84 -2.18
CA VAL A 299 1.27 -13.98 -2.42
C VAL A 299 2.03 -14.45 -1.18
N GLU A 300 1.76 -13.86 -0.02
CA GLU A 300 2.53 -14.12 1.20
C GLU A 300 2.16 -15.46 1.88
N ILE A 301 1.00 -16.04 1.55
CA ILE A 301 0.55 -17.34 2.05
C ILE A 301 0.78 -18.48 1.06
N GLU A 302 1.37 -18.20 -0.11
CA GLU A 302 1.74 -19.22 -1.08
C GLU A 302 2.79 -20.19 -0.52
N SER A 303 2.63 -21.48 -0.84
CA SER A 303 3.64 -22.49 -0.49
C SER A 303 4.76 -22.52 -1.52
N THR A 304 5.99 -22.46 -1.04
CA THR A 304 7.20 -22.72 -1.83
C THR A 304 7.39 -24.22 -2.09
N ARG A 305 8.46 -24.56 -2.82
CA ARG A 305 8.87 -25.96 -3.08
C ARG A 305 9.22 -26.76 -1.83
N TYR A 306 9.36 -26.09 -0.69
CA TYR A 306 9.67 -26.71 0.59
C TYR A 306 8.43 -26.91 1.47
N GLY A 307 7.22 -26.66 0.96
CA GLY A 307 5.99 -26.80 1.75
C GLY A 307 5.84 -25.72 2.83
N LYS A 308 6.52 -24.58 2.66
CA LYS A 308 6.57 -23.44 3.59
C LYS A 308 6.29 -22.14 2.85
N THR A 309 5.69 -21.17 3.51
CA THR A 309 5.58 -19.80 2.99
C THR A 309 6.95 -19.13 2.91
N SER A 310 7.06 -18.07 2.12
CA SER A 310 8.27 -17.23 2.08
C SER A 310 8.63 -16.71 3.47
N VAL A 311 7.63 -16.25 4.24
CA VAL A 311 7.79 -15.81 5.63
C VAL A 311 8.41 -16.91 6.49
N ALA A 312 7.83 -18.12 6.49
CA ALA A 312 8.35 -19.22 7.29
C ALA A 312 9.79 -19.59 6.92
N LEU A 313 10.15 -19.53 5.63
CA LEU A 313 11.53 -19.77 5.19
C LEU A 313 12.50 -18.70 5.68
N ILE A 314 12.16 -17.41 5.55
CA ILE A 314 13.03 -16.31 6.00
C ILE A 314 13.27 -16.42 7.51
N ARG A 315 12.24 -16.74 8.29
CA ARG A 315 12.34 -16.98 9.74
C ARG A 315 13.30 -18.13 10.07
N ASP A 316 13.24 -19.21 9.30
CA ASP A 316 14.15 -20.35 9.47
C ASP A 316 15.59 -19.98 9.06
N TRP A 317 15.79 -19.17 8.03
CA TRP A 317 17.12 -18.67 7.65
C TRP A 317 17.72 -17.77 8.71
N LEU A 318 16.94 -16.84 9.28
CA LEU A 318 17.38 -16.00 10.41
C LEU A 318 17.86 -16.89 11.56
N SER A 319 17.05 -17.88 11.95
CA SER A 319 17.40 -18.82 13.02
C SER A 319 18.67 -19.63 12.69
N TYR A 320 18.77 -20.14 11.46
CA TYR A 320 19.91 -20.92 10.99
C TYR A 320 21.23 -20.12 11.00
N PHE A 321 21.15 -18.82 10.72
CA PHE A 321 22.28 -17.89 10.76
C PHE A 321 22.37 -17.12 12.10
N HIS A 322 21.78 -17.64 13.18
CA HIS A 322 21.94 -17.16 14.55
C HIS A 322 21.43 -15.72 14.78
N PHE A 323 20.52 -15.24 13.93
CA PHE A 323 19.72 -14.04 14.19
C PHE A 323 18.44 -14.40 14.94
N ASP A 324 17.77 -13.40 15.52
CA ASP A 324 16.47 -13.62 16.14
C ASP A 324 15.46 -14.06 15.07
N LYS A 325 14.78 -15.18 15.33
CA LYS A 325 13.69 -15.64 14.47
C LYS A 325 12.62 -14.56 14.32
N ASN A 326 12.40 -13.74 15.34
CA ASN A 326 11.38 -12.70 15.38
C ASN A 326 11.83 -11.35 14.80
N THR A 327 13.04 -11.24 14.22
CA THR A 327 13.48 -10.03 13.50
C THR A 327 12.40 -9.53 12.53
N PRO A 328 11.85 -8.32 12.69
CA PRO A 328 10.72 -7.84 11.89
C PRO A 328 10.84 -8.11 10.39
N LEU A 329 9.77 -8.63 9.78
CA LEU A 329 9.64 -8.80 8.34
C LEU A 329 8.66 -7.76 7.80
N ILE A 330 9.12 -6.99 6.82
CA ILE A 330 8.42 -5.81 6.34
C ILE A 330 8.25 -5.90 4.84
N VAL A 331 7.02 -5.72 4.36
CA VAL A 331 6.79 -5.43 2.94
C VAL A 331 6.83 -3.91 2.78
N ASP A 332 8.02 -3.37 2.46
CA ASP A 332 8.37 -1.94 2.53
C ASP A 332 7.92 -1.13 1.30
N GLU A 333 7.49 -1.80 0.24
CA GLU A 333 6.67 -1.21 -0.83
C GLU A 333 5.70 -2.27 -1.38
N TRP A 334 4.40 -1.98 -1.45
CA TRP A 334 3.47 -2.82 -2.20
C TRP A 334 2.33 -2.01 -2.82
N ASN A 335 1.83 -2.50 -3.95
CA ASN A 335 0.65 -1.97 -4.63
C ASN A 335 -0.02 -3.08 -5.43
N TYR A 336 -1.28 -2.86 -5.81
CA TYR A 336 -2.03 -3.68 -6.76
C TYR A 336 -1.34 -3.71 -8.15
N ASP A 337 -0.93 -2.55 -8.67
CA ASP A 337 -0.38 -2.44 -10.03
C ASP A 337 1.13 -2.69 -10.03
N SER A 338 1.60 -3.67 -10.81
CA SER A 338 3.01 -4.07 -10.86
C SER A 338 3.82 -3.47 -12.01
N THR A 339 3.23 -2.59 -12.82
CA THR A 339 3.90 -2.02 -14.00
C THR A 339 3.93 -0.50 -14.01
N ALA A 340 5.01 0.07 -14.55
CA ALA A 340 5.07 1.46 -14.97
C ALA A 340 4.08 1.70 -16.13
N ASN A 341 3.49 2.90 -16.23
CA ASN A 341 2.43 3.25 -17.18
C ASN A 341 1.12 2.47 -16.93
N VAL A 342 0.65 2.53 -15.68
CA VAL A 342 -0.68 2.04 -15.31
C VAL A 342 -1.72 2.67 -16.24
N LEU A 343 -2.69 1.84 -16.66
CA LEU A 343 -3.86 2.23 -17.44
C LEU A 343 -4.41 3.59 -16.96
N PRO A 344 -4.66 4.58 -17.85
CA PRO A 344 -5.31 5.84 -17.47
C PRO A 344 -6.56 5.62 -16.61
N GLU A 345 -7.29 4.54 -16.88
CA GLU A 345 -8.48 4.11 -16.15
C GLU A 345 -8.23 3.81 -14.67
N ARG A 346 -6.99 3.54 -14.23
CA ARG A 346 -6.69 3.34 -12.80
C ARG A 346 -6.89 4.62 -12.00
N HIS A 347 -6.65 5.77 -12.61
CA HIS A 347 -6.98 7.06 -12.01
C HIS A 347 -8.46 7.09 -11.59
N GLU A 348 -9.34 6.55 -12.42
CA GLU A 348 -10.79 6.56 -12.23
C GLU A 348 -11.33 5.29 -11.52
N ARG A 349 -10.59 4.17 -11.49
CA ARG A 349 -11.04 2.88 -10.93
C ARG A 349 -10.20 2.43 -9.73
N SER A 350 -9.84 3.37 -8.87
CA SER A 350 -9.03 3.08 -7.68
C SER A 350 -9.80 2.34 -6.57
N ASN A 351 -11.14 2.19 -6.69
CA ASN A 351 -11.94 1.35 -5.80
C ASN A 351 -11.53 -0.15 -5.87
N ILE A 352 -11.06 -0.62 -7.03
CA ILE A 352 -10.50 -1.97 -7.19
C ILE A 352 -9.31 -2.16 -6.25
N ALA A 353 -8.34 -1.25 -6.32
CA ALA A 353 -7.17 -1.27 -5.45
C ALA A 353 -7.56 -1.01 -3.97
N ALA A 354 -8.59 -0.22 -3.69
CA ALA A 354 -9.12 -0.02 -2.34
C ALA A 354 -9.63 -1.34 -1.72
N SER A 355 -10.42 -2.12 -2.47
CA SER A 355 -10.88 -3.44 -2.01
C SER A 355 -9.75 -4.46 -1.89
N TYR A 356 -8.73 -4.36 -2.74
CA TYR A 356 -7.53 -5.19 -2.69
C TYR A 356 -6.72 -5.00 -1.40
N ILE A 357 -6.57 -3.75 -0.92
CA ILE A 357 -5.77 -3.43 0.28
C ILE A 357 -6.14 -4.32 1.45
N PHE A 358 -7.41 -4.36 1.83
CA PHE A 358 -7.89 -5.17 2.96
C PHE A 358 -7.70 -6.66 2.72
N SER A 359 -7.87 -7.10 1.47
CA SER A 359 -7.72 -8.50 1.11
C SER A 359 -6.27 -8.98 1.27
N ARG A 360 -5.32 -8.18 0.82
CA ARG A 360 -3.89 -8.46 0.99
C ARG A 360 -3.43 -8.33 2.43
N LEU A 361 -3.89 -7.30 3.16
CA LEU A 361 -3.54 -7.12 4.57
C LEU A 361 -3.96 -8.32 5.43
N ALA A 362 -5.15 -8.88 5.19
CA ALA A 362 -5.60 -10.09 5.89
C ALA A 362 -4.69 -11.29 5.63
N ASN A 363 -4.19 -11.45 4.40
CA ASN A 363 -3.28 -12.52 4.03
C ASN A 363 -1.83 -12.28 4.51
N MET A 364 -1.34 -11.04 4.50
CA MET A 364 -0.07 -10.65 5.13
C MET A 364 -0.07 -10.93 6.63
N TYR A 365 -1.18 -10.60 7.32
CA TYR A 365 -1.38 -10.94 8.72
C TYR A 365 -1.33 -12.46 8.94
N ALA A 366 -2.07 -13.23 8.13
CA ALA A 366 -2.08 -14.68 8.21
C ALA A 366 -0.70 -15.31 7.94
N ALA A 367 0.12 -14.69 7.08
CA ALA A 367 1.47 -15.13 6.77
C ALA A 367 2.49 -14.81 7.89
N GLY A 368 2.18 -13.87 8.79
CA GLY A 368 3.09 -13.43 9.85
C GLY A 368 4.04 -12.30 9.45
N ILE A 369 3.60 -11.41 8.56
CA ILE A 369 4.28 -10.14 8.27
C ILE A 369 4.02 -9.16 9.42
N ASP A 370 5.05 -8.44 9.87
CA ASP A 370 4.96 -7.54 11.02
C ASP A 370 4.49 -6.13 10.63
N HIS A 371 5.01 -5.62 9.51
CA HIS A 371 4.76 -4.27 9.01
C HIS A 371 4.59 -4.24 7.49
N GLN A 372 3.84 -3.25 7.03
CA GLN A 372 3.56 -3.03 5.61
C GLN A 372 3.63 -1.54 5.29
N ILE A 373 4.03 -1.23 4.07
CA ILE A 373 4.09 0.14 3.57
C ILE A 373 3.53 0.15 2.15
N TYR A 374 2.33 0.70 2.00
CA TYR A 374 1.72 0.85 0.69
C TYR A 374 2.47 1.89 -0.14
N TYR A 375 2.74 1.61 -1.40
CA TYR A 375 3.36 2.56 -2.33
C TYR A 375 2.30 3.12 -3.25
N CYS A 376 2.00 4.42 -3.35
CA CYS A 376 2.62 5.59 -2.72
C CYS A 376 1.56 6.65 -2.38
N LEU A 377 1.99 7.75 -1.76
CA LEU A 377 1.10 8.82 -1.32
C LEU A 377 0.50 9.63 -2.48
N GLU A 378 1.30 10.11 -3.42
CA GLU A 378 0.83 10.90 -4.57
C GLU A 378 1.33 10.30 -5.89
N ASP A 379 0.55 10.47 -6.96
CA ASP A 379 0.92 10.00 -8.31
C ASP A 379 2.30 10.53 -8.76
N PHE A 380 2.92 9.84 -9.73
CA PHE A 380 4.13 10.32 -10.41
C PHE A 380 3.79 10.73 -11.84
N GLN A 381 4.09 11.97 -12.21
CA GLN A 381 3.91 12.46 -13.58
C GLN A 381 4.99 13.48 -13.94
N LYS A 382 5.38 13.54 -15.23
CA LYS A 382 6.26 14.59 -15.79
C LYS A 382 7.64 14.69 -15.12
N ASN A 383 8.17 13.58 -14.59
CA ASN A 383 9.56 13.55 -14.16
C ASN A 383 10.53 13.56 -15.36
N LYS A 384 11.82 13.80 -15.08
CA LYS A 384 12.88 13.89 -16.10
C LYS A 384 13.02 12.59 -16.89
N GLU A 385 12.67 11.47 -16.28
CA GLU A 385 12.69 10.13 -16.85
C GLU A 385 11.43 9.80 -17.68
N GLY A 386 10.45 10.71 -17.77
CA GLY A 386 9.22 10.53 -18.54
C GLY A 386 8.25 9.48 -17.98
N VAL A 387 8.44 9.06 -16.73
CA VAL A 387 7.65 8.00 -16.09
C VAL A 387 6.32 8.56 -15.57
N VAL A 388 5.22 7.92 -15.97
CA VAL A 388 3.87 8.18 -15.43
C VAL A 388 3.39 6.97 -14.63
N ARG A 389 3.02 7.18 -13.37
CA ARG A 389 2.44 6.16 -12.49
C ARG A 389 1.24 6.75 -11.76
N ASN A 390 0.04 6.28 -12.13
CA ASN A 390 -1.24 6.71 -11.56
C ASN A 390 -1.70 5.83 -10.38
N LEU A 391 -0.75 5.40 -9.54
CA LEU A 391 -0.96 4.40 -8.49
C LEU A 391 -1.01 4.99 -7.07
N GLY A 392 -0.75 6.30 -6.94
CA GLY A 392 -0.79 7.01 -5.66
C GLY A 392 -2.21 7.20 -5.15
N VAL A 393 -2.36 7.45 -3.85
CA VAL A 393 -3.68 7.68 -3.23
C VAL A 393 -4.20 9.11 -3.45
N PHE A 394 -3.32 10.04 -3.81
CA PHE A 394 -3.63 11.37 -4.32
C PHE A 394 -3.29 11.50 -5.81
N TRP A 395 -4.11 12.26 -6.52
CA TRP A 395 -3.86 12.63 -7.92
C TRP A 395 -3.50 14.12 -8.02
N PHE A 396 -2.87 14.50 -9.12
CA PHE A 396 -2.65 15.91 -9.47
C PHE A 396 -2.66 16.09 -11.00
N ASP A 397 -2.88 17.35 -11.42
CA ASP A 397 -2.75 17.79 -12.80
C ASP A 397 -1.33 18.32 -13.06
N LYS A 398 -0.67 17.78 -14.08
CA LYS A 398 0.73 18.06 -14.43
C LYS A 398 0.94 19.31 -15.29
N ASP A 399 -0.12 19.86 -15.88
CA ASP A 399 -0.04 20.89 -16.93
C ASP A 399 -0.47 22.29 -16.48
N ILE A 400 -0.55 22.48 -15.17
CA ILE A 400 -0.91 23.74 -14.53
C ILE A 400 0.27 24.32 -13.72
N SER A 401 0.38 25.64 -13.72
CA SER A 401 1.44 26.37 -13.01
C SER A 401 1.27 26.33 -11.49
N GLU A 402 0.03 26.28 -11.01
CA GLU A 402 -0.32 26.13 -9.60
C GLU A 402 -0.74 24.68 -9.31
N TYR A 403 -0.63 24.24 -8.07
CA TYR A 403 -1.04 22.89 -7.71
C TYR A 403 -2.57 22.72 -7.78
N LYS A 404 -3.03 21.70 -8.51
CA LYS A 404 -4.40 21.17 -8.47
C LYS A 404 -4.30 19.67 -8.36
N GLY A 405 -4.89 19.13 -7.31
CA GLY A 405 -4.92 17.72 -7.02
C GLY A 405 -5.92 17.45 -5.91
N GLY A 406 -6.04 16.18 -5.53
CA GLY A 406 -6.95 15.78 -4.47
C GLY A 406 -6.89 14.28 -4.17
N PRO A 407 -7.63 13.82 -3.17
CA PRO A 407 -7.66 12.41 -2.82
C PRO A 407 -8.41 11.61 -3.90
N LYS A 408 -7.91 10.42 -4.20
CA LYS A 408 -8.67 9.39 -4.93
C LYS A 408 -9.53 8.60 -3.96
N VAL A 409 -10.52 7.85 -4.46
CA VAL A 409 -11.38 7.02 -3.58
C VAL A 409 -10.58 6.00 -2.75
N ILE A 410 -9.44 5.51 -3.24
CA ILE A 410 -8.54 4.64 -2.46
C ILE A 410 -8.00 5.28 -1.17
N TYR A 411 -7.92 6.61 -1.09
CA TYR A 411 -7.55 7.29 0.16
C TYR A 411 -8.52 6.97 1.30
N ASN A 412 -9.80 6.69 0.98
CA ASN A 412 -10.79 6.27 1.98
C ASN A 412 -10.47 4.91 2.60
N ALA A 413 -9.72 4.04 1.92
CA ALA A 413 -9.28 2.79 2.51
C ALA A 413 -8.38 3.05 3.72
N PHE A 414 -7.51 4.05 3.65
CA PHE A 414 -6.65 4.44 4.77
C PHE A 414 -7.41 5.16 5.88
N ARG A 415 -8.43 5.97 5.53
CA ARG A 415 -9.36 6.53 6.52
C ARG A 415 -10.14 5.45 7.26
N ILE A 416 -10.58 4.38 6.56
CA ILE A 416 -11.18 3.19 7.17
C ILE A 416 -10.18 2.47 8.07
N LEU A 417 -8.94 2.24 7.62
CA LEU A 417 -7.90 1.59 8.44
C LEU A 417 -7.65 2.38 9.74
N ASN A 418 -7.66 3.71 9.68
CA ASN A 418 -7.51 4.60 10.84
C ASN A 418 -8.74 4.60 11.78
N SER A 419 -9.92 4.26 11.27
CA SER A 419 -11.19 4.28 12.03
C SER A 419 -11.43 3.00 12.84
N GLN A 420 -10.52 2.03 12.76
CA GLN A 420 -10.64 0.73 13.42
C GLN A 420 -10.54 0.84 14.96
N GLY A 421 -11.07 -0.18 15.64
CA GLY A 421 -10.88 -0.34 17.08
C GLY A 421 -9.47 -0.85 17.42
N ASN A 422 -9.01 -0.62 18.64
CA ASN A 422 -7.69 -1.04 19.11
C ASN A 422 -7.60 -2.53 19.54
N GLN A 423 -8.73 -3.24 19.48
CA GLN A 423 -8.82 -4.69 19.70
C GLN A 423 -9.44 -5.33 18.46
N MET A 424 -8.97 -6.53 18.10
CA MET A 424 -9.43 -7.31 16.96
C MET A 424 -10.05 -8.62 17.43
N TYR A 425 -11.14 -9.04 16.80
CA TYR A 425 -11.71 -10.38 16.98
C TYR A 425 -10.93 -11.39 16.13
N PRO A 426 -10.37 -12.47 16.72
CA PRO A 426 -9.80 -13.56 15.96
C PRO A 426 -10.91 -14.36 15.26
N LEU A 427 -10.97 -14.25 13.94
CA LEU A 427 -11.99 -14.93 13.13
C LEU A 427 -11.48 -16.29 12.62
N SER A 428 -12.36 -17.28 12.58
CA SER A 428 -12.07 -18.61 12.02
C SER A 428 -13.05 -18.92 10.90
N LYS A 429 -12.63 -19.73 9.91
CA LYS A 429 -13.50 -20.16 8.80
C LYS A 429 -14.82 -20.80 9.25
N LYS A 430 -14.86 -21.38 10.46
CA LYS A 430 -16.07 -21.97 11.05
C LYS A 430 -17.13 -20.91 11.40
N ASN A 431 -16.70 -19.72 11.81
CA ASN A 431 -17.58 -18.62 12.21
C ASN A 431 -17.81 -17.61 11.07
N THR A 432 -16.95 -17.65 10.05
CA THR A 432 -16.99 -16.78 8.87
C THR A 432 -16.93 -17.63 7.60
N PRO A 433 -18.04 -18.30 7.21
CA PRO A 433 -18.12 -19.06 5.96
C PRO A 433 -18.18 -18.13 4.73
N LEU A 434 -17.27 -17.16 4.68
CA LEU A 434 -17.03 -16.32 3.52
C LEU A 434 -16.20 -17.13 2.51
N ASP A 435 -16.43 -16.86 1.24
CA ASP A 435 -15.57 -17.39 0.18
C ASP A 435 -14.21 -16.68 0.15
N ASP A 436 -13.35 -17.09 -0.79
CA ASP A 436 -12.00 -16.57 -0.86
C ASP A 436 -11.93 -15.10 -1.33
N PHE A 437 -13.02 -14.53 -1.85
CA PHE A 437 -13.11 -13.17 -2.43
C PHE A 437 -13.57 -12.09 -1.45
N VAL A 438 -14.22 -12.48 -0.34
CA VAL A 438 -14.64 -11.53 0.70
C VAL A 438 -13.77 -11.69 1.94
N LYS A 439 -13.05 -10.63 2.30
CA LYS A 439 -12.30 -10.56 3.55
C LYS A 439 -13.01 -9.67 4.56
N ILE A 440 -12.81 -9.98 5.84
CA ILE A 440 -13.32 -9.20 6.95
C ILE A 440 -12.22 -8.88 7.95
N ILE A 441 -12.23 -7.64 8.42
CA ILE A 441 -11.54 -7.23 9.63
C ILE A 441 -12.60 -6.76 10.63
N ALA A 442 -12.65 -7.41 11.79
CA ALA A 442 -13.60 -7.09 12.85
C ALA A 442 -12.84 -6.57 14.07
N THR A 443 -13.13 -5.35 14.48
CA THR A 443 -12.46 -4.68 15.59
C THR A 443 -13.45 -4.08 16.58
N LYS A 444 -12.97 -3.79 17.77
CA LYS A 444 -13.71 -3.16 18.86
C LYS A 444 -12.81 -2.18 19.60
N ASN A 445 -13.40 -1.11 20.10
CA ASN A 445 -12.85 -0.31 21.19
C ASN A 445 -13.91 -0.19 22.31
N LYS A 446 -13.74 0.76 23.22
CA LYS A 446 -14.71 0.99 24.31
C LYS A 446 -16.07 1.47 23.80
N ASP A 447 -16.09 2.26 22.73
CA ASP A 447 -17.26 3.05 22.33
C ASP A 447 -17.95 2.53 21.07
N HIS A 448 -17.26 1.66 20.30
CA HIS A 448 -17.73 1.14 19.04
C HIS A 448 -17.16 -0.24 18.66
N ILE A 449 -17.89 -0.91 17.77
CA ILE A 449 -17.45 -2.08 17.00
C ILE A 449 -17.35 -1.64 15.55
N CYS A 450 -16.28 -2.03 14.87
CA CYS A 450 -16.05 -1.73 13.46
C CYS A 450 -15.87 -3.04 12.67
N LEU A 451 -16.70 -3.24 11.66
CA LEU A 451 -16.63 -4.38 10.74
C LEU A 451 -16.32 -3.87 9.35
N VAL A 452 -15.18 -4.26 8.78
CA VAL A 452 -14.78 -3.90 7.43
C VAL A 452 -14.88 -5.13 6.55
N PHE A 453 -15.78 -5.10 5.57
CA PHE A 453 -15.92 -6.14 4.54
C PHE A 453 -15.35 -5.63 3.23
N ALA A 454 -14.39 -6.35 2.66
CA ALA A 454 -13.81 -6.06 1.36
C ALA A 454 -14.19 -7.17 0.37
N ASN A 455 -14.91 -6.80 -0.69
CA ASN A 455 -15.33 -7.68 -1.78
C ASN A 455 -14.39 -7.50 -2.97
N TYR A 456 -13.24 -8.18 -2.93
CA TYR A 456 -12.22 -8.10 -3.96
C TYR A 456 -12.26 -9.33 -4.86
N ILE A 457 -12.51 -9.12 -6.15
CA ILE A 457 -12.51 -10.17 -7.15
C ILE A 457 -11.17 -10.15 -7.87
N ASP A 458 -10.32 -11.16 -7.65
CA ASP A 458 -9.04 -11.23 -8.34
C ASP A 458 -9.25 -11.41 -9.87
N PRO A 459 -8.87 -10.43 -10.71
CA PRO A 459 -9.06 -10.54 -12.15
C PRO A 459 -8.15 -11.57 -12.82
N GLN A 460 -7.13 -12.07 -12.12
CA GLN A 460 -6.19 -13.08 -12.59
C GLN A 460 -6.28 -14.41 -11.83
N ALA A 461 -7.35 -14.64 -11.06
CA ALA A 461 -7.52 -15.82 -10.20
C ALA A 461 -7.21 -17.16 -10.88
N ALA A 462 -7.57 -17.32 -12.16
CA ALA A 462 -7.26 -18.52 -12.92
C ALA A 462 -5.76 -18.72 -13.17
N LEU A 463 -5.04 -17.65 -13.51
CA LEU A 463 -3.60 -17.66 -13.74
C LEU A 463 -2.83 -17.79 -12.42
N ASP A 464 -3.27 -17.07 -11.39
CA ASP A 464 -2.67 -17.12 -10.06
C ASP A 464 -2.83 -18.52 -9.45
N TYR A 465 -4.02 -19.13 -9.59
CA TYR A 465 -4.22 -20.53 -9.19
C TYR A 465 -3.28 -21.49 -9.91
N ILE A 466 -3.07 -21.31 -11.23
CA ILE A 466 -2.09 -22.12 -11.97
C ILE A 466 -0.69 -21.90 -11.39
N ALA A 467 -0.26 -20.64 -11.25
CA ALA A 467 1.07 -20.28 -10.77
C ALA A 467 1.36 -20.87 -9.38
N MET A 468 0.43 -20.72 -8.43
CA MET A 468 0.52 -21.27 -7.07
C MET A 468 0.71 -22.79 -7.07
N ASN A 469 0.06 -23.50 -8.00
CA ASN A 469 0.07 -24.95 -8.02
C ASN A 469 1.23 -25.55 -8.81
N LEU A 470 1.92 -24.77 -9.67
CA LEU A 470 3.03 -25.25 -10.51
C LEU A 470 4.11 -25.98 -9.70
N VAL A 471 4.35 -25.53 -8.46
CA VAL A 471 5.36 -26.12 -7.58
C VAL A 471 5.06 -27.59 -7.24
N SER A 472 3.80 -28.01 -7.27
CA SER A 472 3.39 -29.40 -6.97
C SER A 472 3.55 -30.36 -8.17
N PHE A 473 3.84 -29.87 -9.37
CA PHE A 473 3.96 -30.66 -10.59
C PHE A 473 5.40 -31.11 -10.87
N SER A 474 5.57 -32.21 -11.61
CA SER A 474 6.88 -32.66 -12.10
C SER A 474 7.42 -31.75 -13.19
N ASP A 475 8.73 -31.80 -13.47
CA ASP A 475 9.34 -30.96 -14.50
C ASP A 475 8.76 -31.17 -15.91
N GLY A 476 8.38 -32.41 -16.24
CA GLY A 476 7.70 -32.72 -17.50
C GLY A 476 6.32 -32.06 -17.57
N GLU A 477 5.54 -32.13 -16.49
CA GLU A 477 4.23 -31.49 -16.42
C GLU A 477 4.33 -29.96 -16.44
N ARG A 478 5.28 -29.37 -15.70
CA ARG A 478 5.54 -27.93 -15.71
C ARG A 478 5.90 -27.44 -17.11
N LYS A 479 6.75 -28.17 -17.85
CA LYS A 479 7.08 -27.85 -19.25
C LYS A 479 5.84 -27.81 -20.14
N VAL A 480 4.91 -28.75 -19.98
CA VAL A 480 3.64 -28.76 -20.72
C VAL A 480 2.81 -27.51 -20.40
N ILE A 481 2.62 -27.20 -19.11
CA ILE A 481 1.84 -26.03 -18.68
C ILE A 481 2.49 -24.73 -19.18
N LEU A 482 3.82 -24.63 -19.09
CA LEU A 482 4.58 -23.50 -19.60
C LEU A 482 4.45 -23.32 -21.12
N ASN A 483 4.41 -24.41 -21.87
CA ASN A 483 4.21 -24.34 -23.31
C ASN A 483 2.80 -23.81 -23.63
N LEU A 484 1.77 -24.21 -22.88
CA LEU A 484 0.41 -23.65 -23.03
C LEU A 484 0.37 -22.14 -22.79
N ILE A 485 1.13 -21.66 -21.79
CA ILE A 485 1.24 -20.22 -21.48
C ILE A 485 1.93 -19.50 -22.63
N LYS A 486 3.08 -20.02 -23.09
CA LYS A 486 3.89 -19.40 -24.16
C LYS A 486 3.19 -19.38 -25.52
N SER A 487 2.34 -20.36 -25.80
CA SER A 487 1.64 -20.47 -27.08
C SER A 487 0.26 -19.78 -27.11
N ASP A 488 -0.12 -19.07 -26.04
CA ASP A 488 -1.46 -18.48 -25.85
C ASP A 488 -2.64 -19.50 -25.87
N GLU A 489 -2.33 -20.79 -25.90
CA GLU A 489 -3.35 -21.85 -25.85
C GLU A 489 -4.02 -21.91 -24.49
N LEU A 490 -3.29 -21.54 -23.42
CA LEU A 490 -3.87 -21.43 -22.09
C LEU A 490 -5.07 -20.47 -22.08
N GLY A 491 -4.95 -19.29 -22.71
CA GLY A 491 -6.04 -18.32 -22.76
C GLY A 491 -7.30 -18.87 -23.43
N LYS A 492 -7.13 -19.59 -24.54
CA LYS A 492 -8.24 -20.26 -25.26
C LYS A 492 -8.88 -21.36 -24.43
N ILE A 493 -8.07 -22.14 -23.71
CA ILE A 493 -8.55 -23.16 -22.77
C ILE A 493 -9.37 -22.47 -21.68
N ILE A 494 -8.84 -21.44 -21.01
CA ILE A 494 -9.56 -20.74 -19.93
C ILE A 494 -10.90 -20.16 -20.42
N ARG A 495 -10.95 -19.62 -21.64
CA ARG A 495 -12.19 -19.12 -22.27
C ARG A 495 -13.10 -20.19 -22.87
N LYS A 496 -12.78 -21.48 -22.69
CA LYS A 496 -13.52 -22.65 -23.22
C LYS A 496 -13.64 -22.70 -24.75
N GLU A 497 -12.75 -22.03 -25.46
CA GLU A 497 -12.62 -22.16 -26.93
C GLU A 497 -12.03 -23.53 -27.30
N VAL A 498 -11.28 -24.14 -26.37
CA VAL A 498 -10.69 -25.47 -26.51
C VAL A 498 -11.20 -26.39 -25.40
N ASP A 499 -11.73 -27.56 -25.79
CA ASP A 499 -12.24 -28.57 -24.87
C ASP A 499 -11.10 -29.37 -24.21
N ILE A 500 -10.96 -29.22 -22.89
CA ILE A 500 -9.96 -29.92 -22.06
C ILE A 500 -10.06 -31.44 -22.22
N ALA A 501 -11.26 -31.99 -22.43
CA ALA A 501 -11.44 -33.44 -22.56
C ALA A 501 -10.67 -33.99 -23.77
N LYS A 502 -10.61 -33.23 -24.86
CA LYS A 502 -9.95 -33.60 -26.12
C LYS A 502 -8.43 -33.45 -26.07
N LEU A 503 -7.88 -32.73 -25.09
CA LEU A 503 -6.45 -32.54 -24.95
C LEU A 503 -5.77 -33.83 -24.48
N ARG A 504 -4.60 -34.14 -25.07
CA ARG A 504 -3.78 -35.32 -24.73
C ARG A 504 -2.88 -35.04 -23.52
N PHE A 505 -3.48 -34.57 -22.41
CA PHE A 505 -2.79 -34.32 -21.14
C PHE A 505 -3.18 -35.34 -20.07
N ASN A 506 -2.31 -35.50 -19.07
CA ASN A 506 -2.61 -36.36 -17.92
C ASN A 506 -3.72 -35.77 -17.05
N ARG A 507 -4.28 -36.60 -16.14
CA ARG A 507 -5.40 -36.20 -15.27
C ARG A 507 -5.07 -34.99 -14.38
N ARG A 508 -3.84 -34.89 -13.87
CA ARG A 508 -3.43 -33.79 -12.98
C ARG A 508 -3.47 -32.44 -13.69
N ILE A 509 -2.90 -32.36 -14.89
CA ILE A 509 -2.93 -31.14 -15.72
C ILE A 509 -4.37 -30.81 -16.10
N LYS A 510 -5.19 -31.80 -16.51
CA LYS A 510 -6.60 -31.56 -16.83
C LYS A 510 -7.38 -31.00 -15.64
N ASN A 511 -7.17 -31.54 -14.43
CA ASN A 511 -7.81 -31.04 -13.22
C ASN A 511 -7.39 -29.60 -12.88
N LEU A 512 -6.10 -29.28 -13.04
CA LEU A 512 -5.57 -27.92 -12.86
C LEU A 512 -6.26 -26.94 -13.81
N LEU A 513 -6.28 -27.25 -15.11
CA LEU A 513 -6.91 -26.42 -16.13
C LEU A 513 -8.41 -26.27 -15.91
N LYS A 514 -9.09 -27.34 -15.47
CA LYS A 514 -10.53 -27.30 -15.18
C LYS A 514 -10.83 -26.39 -13.99
N LYS A 515 -10.06 -26.48 -12.90
CA LYS A 515 -10.24 -25.59 -11.75
C LYS A 515 -9.92 -24.12 -12.10
N ALA A 516 -8.92 -23.88 -12.95
CA ALA A 516 -8.64 -22.54 -13.47
C ALA A 516 -9.77 -21.99 -14.36
N GLN A 517 -10.39 -22.82 -15.21
CA GLN A 517 -11.61 -22.45 -15.93
C GLN A 517 -12.76 -22.09 -14.98
N ASP A 518 -13.00 -22.92 -13.97
CA ASP A 518 -14.09 -22.71 -13.02
C ASP A 518 -13.90 -21.41 -12.22
N LEU A 519 -12.66 -21.09 -11.82
CA LEU A 519 -12.31 -19.81 -11.20
C LEU A 519 -12.53 -18.63 -12.14
N ASN A 520 -12.18 -18.75 -13.43
CA ASN A 520 -12.44 -17.71 -14.41
C ASN A 520 -13.95 -17.45 -14.61
N ASP A 521 -14.77 -18.51 -14.66
CA ASP A 521 -16.23 -18.35 -14.74
C ASP A 521 -16.79 -17.68 -13.48
N GLU A 522 -16.28 -18.07 -12.32
CA GLU A 522 -16.67 -17.52 -11.03
C GLU A 522 -16.35 -16.03 -10.95
N THR A 523 -15.12 -15.61 -11.25
CA THR A 523 -14.74 -14.18 -11.21
C THR A 523 -15.55 -13.34 -12.19
N GLN A 524 -15.87 -13.85 -13.38
CA GLN A 524 -16.76 -13.18 -14.33
C GLN A 524 -18.16 -12.99 -13.75
N LYS A 525 -18.74 -14.04 -13.13
CA LYS A 525 -20.04 -13.95 -12.45
C LYS A 525 -20.03 -12.94 -11.31
N LEU A 526 -18.98 -12.97 -10.48
CA LEU A 526 -18.82 -12.08 -9.33
C LEU A 526 -18.60 -10.61 -9.71
N THR A 527 -17.99 -10.37 -10.87
CA THR A 527 -17.79 -9.02 -11.40
C THR A 527 -19.07 -8.46 -12.03
N ALA A 528 -19.98 -9.32 -12.50
CA ALA A 528 -21.17 -8.90 -13.24
C ALA A 528 -22.35 -8.45 -12.36
N ALA A 529 -22.41 -8.85 -11.09
CA ALA A 529 -23.55 -8.57 -10.22
C ALA A 529 -23.15 -8.37 -8.75
N PRO A 530 -23.87 -7.52 -7.99
CA PRO A 530 -23.74 -7.45 -6.55
C PRO A 530 -24.12 -8.76 -5.86
N ARG A 531 -23.66 -8.91 -4.61
CA ARG A 531 -23.92 -10.09 -3.77
C ARG A 531 -24.53 -9.72 -2.44
N SER A 532 -25.37 -10.59 -1.91
CA SER A 532 -25.95 -10.45 -0.57
C SER A 532 -25.00 -11.03 0.48
N LEU A 533 -24.83 -10.30 1.59
CA LEU A 533 -24.15 -10.75 2.79
C LEU A 533 -25.08 -10.57 3.99
N LYS A 534 -25.43 -11.69 4.61
CA LYS A 534 -26.18 -11.71 5.85
C LYS A 534 -25.23 -11.63 7.04
N ILE A 535 -25.43 -10.63 7.88
CA ILE A 535 -24.66 -10.38 9.09
C ILE A 535 -25.53 -10.70 10.29
N THR A 536 -24.97 -11.43 11.24
CA THR A 536 -25.59 -11.73 12.53
C THR A 536 -24.65 -11.35 13.65
N LEU A 537 -25.05 -10.40 14.49
CA LEU A 537 -24.30 -9.98 15.67
C LEU A 537 -25.04 -10.40 16.93
N GLN A 538 -24.42 -11.29 17.70
CA GLN A 538 -24.95 -11.73 18.99
C GLN A 538 -24.37 -10.87 20.10
N ASN A 539 -25.17 -10.66 21.15
CA ASN A 539 -24.76 -9.90 22.34
C ASN A 539 -24.32 -8.45 22.04
N LEU A 540 -24.95 -7.79 21.07
CA LEU A 540 -24.69 -6.40 20.68
C LEU A 540 -25.23 -5.36 21.69
N LYS A 541 -25.48 -5.77 22.94
CA LYS A 541 -26.07 -4.91 23.98
C LYS A 541 -25.25 -3.61 24.08
N GLU A 542 -25.94 -2.48 24.27
CA GLU A 542 -25.39 -1.13 24.42
C GLU A 542 -25.08 -0.36 23.12
N TYR A 543 -24.83 -1.03 21.99
CA TYR A 543 -24.50 -0.37 20.71
C TYR A 543 -25.76 -0.03 19.89
N ASN A 544 -26.49 1.02 20.26
CA ASN A 544 -27.78 1.39 19.68
C ASN A 544 -27.73 2.27 18.42
N PHE A 545 -26.55 2.58 17.87
CA PHE A 545 -26.41 3.40 16.67
C PHE A 545 -25.53 2.72 15.61
N TYR A 546 -25.97 2.76 14.37
CA TYR A 546 -25.31 2.16 13.21
C TYR A 546 -24.91 3.23 12.19
N GLN A 547 -23.72 3.09 11.63
CA GLN A 547 -23.22 3.88 10.49
C GLN A 547 -22.60 2.95 9.44
N ARG A 548 -22.87 3.20 8.15
CA ARG A 548 -22.24 2.48 7.04
C ARG A 548 -21.49 3.44 6.14
N TYR A 549 -20.21 3.14 5.90
CA TYR A 549 -19.35 3.82 4.94
C TYR A 549 -19.04 2.87 3.79
N VAL A 550 -18.96 3.40 2.56
CA VAL A 550 -18.75 2.58 1.36
C VAL A 550 -17.67 3.19 0.49
N ILE A 551 -16.83 2.31 -0.04
CA ILE A 551 -15.97 2.56 -1.20
C ILE A 551 -16.46 1.64 -2.30
N ASP A 552 -16.86 2.19 -3.44
CA ASP A 552 -17.28 1.46 -4.62
C ASP A 552 -17.02 2.30 -5.88
N SER A 553 -17.60 1.92 -7.02
CA SER A 553 -17.41 2.63 -8.29
C SER A 553 -18.27 3.88 -8.45
N THR A 554 -19.10 4.26 -7.47
CA THR A 554 -20.01 5.42 -7.60
C THR A 554 -19.28 6.76 -7.48
N CYS A 555 -18.12 6.78 -6.82
CA CYS A 555 -17.26 7.95 -6.72
C CYS A 555 -15.79 7.56 -6.90
N THR A 556 -15.06 8.34 -7.71
CA THR A 556 -13.70 8.01 -8.16
C THR A 556 -12.64 8.92 -7.54
N LEU A 557 -12.92 10.23 -7.48
CA LEU A 557 -12.02 11.28 -7.01
C LEU A 557 -12.76 12.22 -6.05
N ASN A 558 -12.04 12.76 -5.08
CA ASN A 558 -12.52 13.78 -4.14
C ASN A 558 -13.80 13.36 -3.40
N CYS A 559 -13.92 12.07 -3.12
CA CYS A 559 -15.08 11.51 -2.44
C CYS A 559 -15.12 11.94 -0.98
N ASP A 560 -16.28 12.43 -0.53
CA ASP A 560 -16.52 12.70 0.88
C ASP A 560 -16.44 11.40 1.68
N PHE A 561 -15.77 11.46 2.83
CA PHE A 561 -15.74 10.34 3.77
C PHE A 561 -16.82 10.55 4.83
N ALA A 562 -18.05 10.27 4.42
CA ALA A 562 -19.24 10.40 5.22
C ALA A 562 -20.03 9.07 5.21
N PRO A 563 -20.83 8.79 6.25
CA PRO A 563 -21.69 7.63 6.25
C PRO A 563 -22.75 7.76 5.15
N GLN A 564 -22.94 6.70 4.37
CA GLN A 564 -24.02 6.59 3.38
C GLN A 564 -25.36 6.20 4.02
N GLU A 565 -25.31 5.59 5.20
CA GLU A 565 -26.49 5.17 5.95
C GLU A 565 -26.22 5.31 7.43
N GLU A 566 -27.19 5.87 8.15
CA GLU A 566 -27.19 5.97 9.60
C GLU A 566 -28.57 5.59 10.12
N LYS A 567 -28.63 4.79 11.19
CA LYS A 567 -29.90 4.40 11.82
C LYS A 567 -29.70 4.03 13.28
N GLU A 568 -30.75 4.25 14.07
CA GLU A 568 -30.86 3.63 15.38
C GLU A 568 -31.20 2.15 15.21
N ILE A 569 -30.62 1.31 16.07
CA ILE A 569 -30.84 -0.13 16.03
C ILE A 569 -31.28 -0.65 17.38
N ASP A 570 -32.23 -1.58 17.36
CA ASP A 570 -32.61 -2.33 18.56
C ASP A 570 -31.57 -3.41 18.83
N THR A 571 -31.00 -3.38 20.03
CA THR A 571 -29.95 -4.30 20.48
C THR A 571 -30.40 -5.26 21.56
N ALA A 572 -31.72 -5.42 21.73
CA ALA A 572 -32.31 -6.41 22.64
C ALA A 572 -32.11 -7.86 22.15
N GLY A 573 -30.87 -8.31 22.04
CA GLY A 573 -30.49 -9.69 21.71
C GLY A 573 -29.55 -9.81 20.51
N THR A 574 -30.05 -10.43 19.44
CA THR A 574 -29.29 -10.68 18.20
C THR A 574 -29.71 -9.68 17.14
N TYR A 575 -28.74 -8.98 16.56
CA TYR A 575 -28.96 -8.04 15.46
C TYR A 575 -28.68 -8.73 14.12
N HIS A 576 -29.50 -8.43 13.12
CA HIS A 576 -29.34 -8.93 11.76
C HIS A 576 -29.27 -7.75 10.77
N GLU A 577 -28.35 -7.85 9.82
CA GLU A 577 -28.22 -6.89 8.71
C GLU A 577 -28.04 -7.66 7.41
N ILE A 578 -28.60 -7.13 6.31
CA ILE A 578 -28.33 -7.64 4.97
C ILE A 578 -27.60 -6.56 4.21
N LEU A 579 -26.33 -6.79 3.90
CA LEU A 579 -25.54 -5.91 3.06
C LEU A 579 -25.55 -6.38 1.61
N ILE A 580 -25.63 -5.42 0.69
CA ILE A 580 -25.39 -5.66 -0.73
C ILE A 580 -23.97 -5.21 -1.07
N LEU A 581 -23.11 -6.16 -1.38
CA LEU A 581 -21.73 -5.93 -1.76
C LEU A 581 -21.65 -5.77 -3.28
N ALA A 582 -21.43 -4.54 -3.75
CA ALA A 582 -21.09 -4.29 -5.14
C ALA A 582 -19.71 -4.92 -5.47
N PRO A 583 -19.44 -5.29 -6.74
CA PRO A 583 -18.11 -5.73 -7.15
C PRO A 583 -17.04 -4.70 -6.78
N TYR A 584 -15.91 -5.15 -6.22
CA TYR A 584 -14.82 -4.26 -5.81
C TYR A 584 -15.24 -3.16 -4.83
N SER A 585 -16.08 -3.54 -3.86
CA SER A 585 -16.53 -2.63 -2.81
C SER A 585 -15.86 -2.92 -1.47
N VAL A 586 -15.75 -1.87 -0.65
CA VAL A 586 -15.43 -1.96 0.78
C VAL A 586 -16.60 -1.37 1.54
N ASN A 587 -17.15 -2.12 2.49
CA ASN A 587 -18.20 -1.67 3.39
C ASN A 587 -17.66 -1.67 4.81
N MET A 588 -17.58 -0.50 5.44
CA MET A 588 -17.26 -0.37 6.86
C MET A 588 -18.55 -0.08 7.63
N LEU A 589 -18.89 -0.98 8.54
CA LEU A 589 -19.99 -0.82 9.48
C LEU A 589 -19.44 -0.40 10.84
N ILE A 590 -19.99 0.66 11.42
CA ILE A 590 -19.68 1.05 12.79
C ILE A 590 -20.95 0.98 13.64
N PHE A 591 -20.86 0.22 14.73
CA PHE A 591 -21.88 0.13 15.76
C PHE A 591 -21.40 0.88 16.98
N LYS A 592 -22.10 1.92 17.41
CA LYS A 592 -21.70 2.82 18.50
C LYS A 592 -22.74 2.87 19.60
N ILE A 593 -22.29 3.25 20.79
CA ILE A 593 -23.18 3.70 21.87
C ILE A 593 -23.59 5.15 21.55
N LYS A 594 -24.89 5.44 21.45
CA LYS A 594 -25.38 6.80 21.21
C LYS A 594 -24.85 7.74 22.30
N PRO A 595 -24.24 8.88 21.94
CA PRO A 595 -23.91 9.90 22.92
C PRO A 595 -25.19 10.30 23.65
N LYS A 596 -25.20 10.29 24.98
CA LYS A 596 -26.28 10.96 25.72
C LYS A 596 -26.32 12.39 25.20
N ALA A 597 -27.48 12.83 24.69
CA ALA A 597 -27.66 14.23 24.35
C ALA A 597 -27.22 15.03 25.59
N GLN A 598 -26.22 15.90 25.44
CA GLN A 598 -25.96 16.90 26.46
C GLN A 598 -27.28 17.66 26.60
N GLU A 599 -27.95 17.48 27.74
CA GLU A 599 -29.02 18.38 28.16
C GLU A 599 -28.42 19.78 28.01
N ALA A 600 -29.00 20.56 27.09
CA ALA A 600 -28.68 21.96 26.99
C ALA A 600 -28.76 22.51 28.41
N GLU A 601 -27.63 23.03 28.93
CA GLU A 601 -27.60 23.71 30.21
C GLU A 601 -28.74 24.73 30.20
N VAL A 602 -29.79 24.41 30.95
CA VAL A 602 -30.87 25.33 31.22
C VAL A 602 -30.22 26.46 31.99
N SER A 603 -30.00 27.59 31.31
CA SER A 603 -29.56 28.80 31.95
C SER A 603 -30.59 29.15 33.04
N PRO A 604 -30.18 29.35 34.31
CA PRO A 604 -31.11 29.80 35.32
C PRO A 604 -31.50 31.25 35.00
N GLN A 605 -32.71 31.45 34.50
CA GLN A 605 -33.40 32.72 34.64
C GLN A 605 -33.81 32.88 36.11
N GLY A 606 -33.31 33.92 36.79
CA GLY A 606 -33.99 34.47 37.96
C GLY A 606 -33.12 34.97 39.10
N ALA A 607 -32.92 36.29 39.12
CA ALA A 607 -32.81 37.18 40.28
C ALA A 607 -31.61 37.05 41.25
N ASP A 608 -30.70 38.03 41.18
CA ASP A 608 -30.69 39.09 42.20
C ASP A 608 -30.02 40.37 41.69
N GLN A 609 -30.67 41.51 41.97
CA GLN A 609 -30.25 42.87 41.65
C GLN A 609 -29.35 43.41 42.77
N MET A 610 -28.32 44.21 42.42
CA MET A 610 -27.87 45.40 43.17
C MET A 610 -26.81 46.20 42.36
N PRO A 611 -26.55 47.50 42.66
CA PRO A 611 -26.97 48.59 41.78
C PRO A 611 -25.84 49.40 41.11
N ILE A 612 -26.25 50.17 40.10
CA ILE A 612 -25.52 51.15 39.30
C ILE A 612 -25.20 52.41 40.11
N PRO A 613 -23.99 53.02 39.98
CA PRO A 613 -23.78 54.42 40.33
C PRO A 613 -24.03 55.37 39.15
N GLU A 614 -24.65 56.50 39.48
CA GLU A 614 -25.20 57.58 38.65
C GLU A 614 -24.20 58.35 37.76
N ALA A 615 -24.78 59.22 36.92
CA ALA A 615 -24.26 59.76 35.69
C ALA A 615 -23.85 61.26 35.74
N LEU A 616 -23.14 61.66 34.67
CA LEU A 616 -23.13 62.98 33.97
C LEU A 616 -22.27 64.13 34.58
N PRO A 617 -21.82 65.14 33.77
CA PRO A 617 -22.45 65.65 32.54
C PRO A 617 -21.58 66.03 31.33
N GLN A 618 -22.33 66.31 30.25
CA GLN A 618 -21.99 66.73 28.89
C GLN A 618 -21.21 68.05 28.78
N GLY A 619 -20.43 68.18 27.70
CA GLY A 619 -19.90 69.45 27.20
C GLY A 619 -19.69 69.43 25.69
N LYS A 620 -20.47 70.26 24.98
CA LYS A 620 -20.58 70.43 23.53
C LYS A 620 -19.33 71.03 22.88
N SER A 621 -19.14 70.77 21.58
CA SER A 621 -18.75 71.75 20.52
C SER A 621 -18.02 71.02 19.37
N GLN A 622 -18.70 70.66 18.28
CA GLN A 622 -18.88 71.46 17.06
C GLN A 622 -17.66 71.52 16.10
N VAL A 623 -17.94 71.08 14.86
CA VAL A 623 -17.67 71.77 13.58
C VAL A 623 -16.48 71.29 12.71
N ASN A 624 -16.91 70.69 11.59
CA ASN A 624 -16.44 70.78 10.19
C ASN A 624 -15.08 70.17 9.79
N ALA A 625 -15.09 69.16 8.91
CA ALA A 625 -15.06 69.25 7.43
C ALA A 625 -13.66 69.61 6.93
N THR A 626 -13.03 68.98 5.93
CA THR A 626 -13.55 68.37 4.69
C THR A 626 -12.38 67.59 4.05
N LEU A 627 -12.71 66.60 3.20
CA LEU A 627 -12.13 66.21 1.89
C LEU A 627 -10.70 66.73 1.56
N ASP A 628 -9.77 65.99 0.97
CA ASP A 628 -9.94 65.25 -0.28
C ASP A 628 -8.68 64.41 -0.63
N ASN A 629 -8.88 63.53 -1.59
CA ASN A 629 -8.05 62.59 -2.32
C ASN A 629 -6.63 63.02 -2.76
N SER A 630 -5.79 61.99 -2.96
CA SER A 630 -5.03 61.62 -4.18
C SER A 630 -3.67 61.03 -3.77
N ALA A 631 -3.46 59.72 -3.98
CA ALA A 631 -2.90 59.11 -5.20
C ALA A 631 -1.50 59.65 -5.57
N VAL A 632 -0.55 58.72 -5.72
CA VAL A 632 0.52 58.65 -6.75
C VAL A 632 1.72 57.86 -6.20
N SER A 633 2.04 56.72 -6.82
CA SER A 633 3.40 56.14 -6.88
C SER A 633 4.22 56.93 -7.92
N PRO A 634 5.57 56.91 -7.99
CA PRO A 634 6.28 55.67 -8.32
C PRO A 634 7.77 55.53 -7.89
N LYS A 635 8.24 54.28 -8.01
CA LYS A 635 9.52 53.81 -8.57
C LYS A 635 10.87 53.94 -7.84
N ASP A 636 11.55 52.80 -7.93
CA ASP A 636 12.99 52.52 -8.14
C ASP A 636 13.99 52.77 -7.00
N LYS A 637 14.45 51.65 -6.41
CA LYS A 637 15.86 51.22 -6.41
C LYS A 637 16.02 49.74 -6.08
#